data_AF-A0A6G0J5J3-F1
#
_entry.id   AF-A0A6G0J5J3-F1
#
_cell.length_a   1.000
_cell.length_b   1.000
_cell.length_c   1.000
_cell.angle_alpha   90.00
_cell.angle_beta   90.00
_cell.angle_gamma   90.00
#
_symmetry.space_group_name_H-M   'P 1'
#
loop_
_entity.id
_entity.type
_entity.pdbx_description
1 polymer ?
#
loop_
_entity_poly.entity_id
_entity_poly.type
_entity_poly.pdbx_seq_one_letter_code
_entity_poly.pdbx_strand_id
1 'polypeptide(L)'
;MSEENGARMRAESRVVEVEKQCSMLEFDLKQSVQKMEQLMKQKERLEDEVKSLRIQGEQESSKRVLVQSDLKSRLQEVDRLRCSEKQLKQEINTALESKRSLEFQLAQLTKQYRGNEGQMRELQDQLEAEQYFSTLYKTQVKELKEEIEDRNRQIQEAQKKVQELCSERDSLSAQLDLTVTKAESEQLARALQEEQYFELSQENKKAGTRHKQEIVEKEATIARLEESNKTLTKDVENLSKEKSELNEKLRGQEEEYLAQKEEITNTIKANYEKVLNTERTLKTQAVNKLAEIMNRKDMKLDQKKKGSTADLRKKEKENRKLQLELNQEKDKFNHMAIKYQKELSEMQAQLAEECTYRNELQMQLDSKESDIEQLREKLNDLQQRMDNSSVTSLQTDETDGNIAESRLEGWLSIPNRANIKRYGWKKQYVVVSSKKILFYNDEQDKEQSNPSMVLDIDKLFHVRPVTQGDVYRAETEEIPRIFQILYANEGECRKEADMETVPQGDKTNCLPHKGHEFIPTLYHFPSNCEACSKPLWHVFKPPPALECRRCHVKCHKDHLDKKEDVIAPCKVNYDVTSARDMLLLALTQDEQKKWIGHLGKKIPKTPPSTFSRASPRSMSTRSGPNQSFRKNPKSNTGKLSRAQSSLQAADTTSSTC
;
A
#
# COMPACT_ATOMS: atom_id res chain seq x y z
N MET A 1 -4.14 -83.54 -181.55
CA MET A 1 -5.09 -84.29 -180.70
C MET A 1 -4.41 -84.97 -179.51
N SER A 2 -3.37 -85.82 -179.67
CA SER A 2 -2.73 -86.48 -178.50
C SER A 2 -1.80 -85.59 -177.67
N GLU A 3 -1.07 -84.64 -178.28
CA GLU A 3 -0.14 -83.76 -177.56
C GLU A 3 -0.83 -82.65 -176.75
N GLU A 4 -1.96 -82.14 -177.25
CA GLU A 4 -2.77 -81.11 -176.59
C GLU A 4 -3.42 -81.64 -175.30
N ASN A 5 -3.94 -82.87 -175.33
CA ASN A 5 -4.44 -83.55 -174.14
C ASN A 5 -3.33 -83.76 -173.09
N GLY A 6 -2.11 -84.08 -173.50
CA GLY A 6 -0.97 -84.24 -172.59
C GLY A 6 -0.50 -82.91 -171.95
N ALA A 7 -0.52 -81.81 -172.71
CA ALA A 7 -0.22 -80.48 -172.18
C ALA A 7 -1.30 -79.99 -171.21
N ARG A 8 -2.59 -80.25 -171.51
CA ARG A 8 -3.71 -79.91 -170.63
C ARG A 8 -3.66 -80.65 -169.31
N MET A 9 -3.43 -81.97 -169.33
CA MET A 9 -3.26 -82.78 -168.12
C MET A 9 -2.10 -82.30 -167.23
N ARG A 10 -0.97 -81.87 -167.83
CA ARG A 10 0.16 -81.29 -167.09
C ARG A 10 -0.17 -79.93 -166.46
N ALA A 11 -0.91 -79.08 -167.17
CA ALA A 11 -1.37 -77.79 -166.65
C ALA A 11 -2.38 -77.98 -165.51
N GLU A 12 -3.36 -78.88 -165.67
CA GLU A 12 -4.34 -79.24 -164.64
C GLU A 12 -3.64 -79.80 -163.39
N SER A 13 -2.65 -80.69 -163.55
CA SER A 13 -1.87 -81.22 -162.42
C SER A 13 -1.04 -80.13 -161.72
N ARG A 14 -0.54 -79.14 -162.46
CA ARG A 14 0.20 -78.00 -161.89
C ARG A 14 -0.71 -77.05 -161.14
N VAL A 15 -1.94 -76.83 -161.62
CA VAL A 15 -2.96 -76.04 -160.90
C VAL A 15 -3.33 -76.73 -159.59
N VAL A 16 -3.61 -78.04 -159.61
CA VAL A 16 -3.93 -78.81 -158.39
C VAL A 16 -2.76 -78.79 -157.40
N GLU A 17 -1.52 -78.89 -157.87
CA GLU A 17 -0.34 -78.81 -156.99
C GLU A 17 -0.16 -77.40 -156.39
N VAL A 18 -0.43 -76.33 -157.16
CA VAL A 18 -0.42 -74.95 -156.63
C VAL A 18 -1.56 -74.73 -155.65
N GLU A 19 -2.78 -75.20 -155.92
CA GLU A 19 -3.92 -75.11 -155.01
C GLU A 19 -3.66 -75.86 -153.70
N LYS A 20 -3.00 -77.03 -153.77
CA LYS A 20 -2.54 -77.77 -152.60
C LYS A 20 -1.50 -76.97 -151.81
N GLN A 21 -0.51 -76.37 -152.49
CA GLN A 21 0.49 -75.51 -151.84
C GLN A 21 -0.15 -74.25 -151.21
N CYS A 22 -1.09 -73.60 -151.88
CA CYS A 22 -1.85 -72.48 -151.34
C CYS A 22 -2.66 -72.91 -150.11
N SER A 23 -3.34 -74.06 -150.15
CA SER A 23 -4.09 -74.60 -149.02
C SER A 23 -3.19 -74.92 -147.81
N MET A 24 -1.98 -75.46 -148.07
CA MET A 24 -0.98 -75.68 -147.03
C MET A 24 -0.50 -74.36 -146.41
N LEU A 25 -0.19 -73.37 -147.24
CA LEU A 25 0.22 -72.04 -146.76
C LEU A 25 -0.90 -71.30 -146.00
N GLU A 26 -2.15 -71.45 -146.41
CA GLU A 26 -3.30 -70.91 -145.68
C GLU A 26 -3.46 -71.56 -144.30
N PHE A 27 -3.24 -72.88 -144.21
CA PHE A 27 -3.26 -73.60 -142.94
C PHE A 27 -2.11 -73.14 -142.03
N ASP A 28 -0.89 -73.03 -142.56
CA ASP A 28 0.29 -72.55 -141.82
C ASP A 28 0.11 -71.09 -141.36
N LEU A 29 -0.47 -70.22 -142.21
CA LEU A 29 -0.80 -68.85 -141.86
C LEU A 29 -1.83 -68.80 -140.72
N LYS A 30 -2.92 -69.59 -140.81
CA LYS A 30 -3.92 -69.68 -139.73
C LYS A 30 -3.29 -70.18 -138.43
N GLN A 31 -2.44 -71.20 -138.49
CA GLN A 31 -1.73 -71.72 -137.33
C GLN A 31 -0.79 -70.66 -136.72
N SER A 32 -0.08 -69.91 -137.56
CA SER A 32 0.82 -68.82 -137.15
C SER A 32 0.05 -67.66 -136.50
N VAL A 33 -1.08 -67.24 -137.08
CA VAL A 33 -1.96 -66.20 -136.51
C VAL A 33 -2.53 -66.65 -135.16
N GLN A 34 -3.02 -67.88 -135.04
CA GLN A 34 -3.49 -68.42 -133.76
C GLN A 34 -2.38 -68.44 -132.70
N LYS A 35 -1.16 -68.84 -133.09
CA LYS A 35 0.01 -68.80 -132.19
C LYS A 35 0.37 -67.37 -131.79
N MET A 36 0.29 -66.41 -132.71
CA MET A 36 0.53 -64.99 -132.44
C MET A 36 -0.51 -64.44 -131.46
N GLU A 37 -1.80 -64.72 -131.65
CA GLU A 37 -2.87 -64.32 -130.73
C GLU A 37 -2.68 -64.90 -129.32
N GLN A 38 -2.29 -66.18 -129.23
CA GLN A 38 -1.97 -66.80 -127.94
C GLN A 38 -0.80 -66.12 -127.24
N LEU A 39 0.26 -65.80 -127.98
CA LEU A 39 1.42 -65.08 -127.46
C LEU A 39 1.07 -63.64 -127.05
N MET A 40 0.21 -62.93 -127.80
CA MET A 40 -0.27 -61.60 -127.42
C MET A 40 -1.08 -61.66 -126.11
N LYS A 41 -2.01 -62.61 -125.98
CA LYS A 41 -2.75 -62.82 -124.72
C LYS A 41 -1.85 -63.22 -123.55
N GLN A 42 -0.76 -63.94 -123.82
CA GLN A 42 0.24 -64.25 -122.78
C GLN A 42 1.05 -63.01 -122.40
N LYS A 43 1.47 -62.21 -123.38
CA LYS A 43 2.18 -60.93 -123.17
C LYS A 43 1.32 -59.97 -122.33
N GLU A 44 0.05 -59.76 -122.68
CA GLU A 44 -0.86 -58.88 -121.94
C GLU A 44 -1.01 -59.34 -120.48
N ARG A 45 -1.19 -60.64 -120.24
CA ARG A 45 -1.25 -61.21 -118.89
C ARG A 45 0.03 -60.96 -118.09
N LEU A 46 1.19 -61.16 -118.71
CA LEU A 46 2.49 -60.90 -118.08
C LEU A 46 2.71 -59.40 -117.82
N GLU A 47 2.26 -58.52 -118.72
CA GLU A 47 2.34 -57.07 -118.53
C GLU A 47 1.48 -56.62 -117.34
N ASP A 48 0.28 -57.18 -117.18
CA ASP A 48 -0.59 -56.88 -116.04
C ASP A 48 -0.04 -57.46 -114.73
N GLU A 49 0.56 -58.66 -114.76
CA GLU A 49 1.26 -59.23 -113.61
C GLU A 49 2.46 -58.35 -113.19
N VAL A 50 3.25 -57.87 -114.15
CA VAL A 50 4.37 -56.94 -113.87
C VAL A 50 3.88 -55.62 -113.28
N LYS A 51 2.76 -55.06 -113.78
CA LYS A 51 2.16 -53.84 -113.19
C LYS A 51 1.70 -54.10 -111.76
N SER A 52 1.03 -55.23 -111.51
CA SER A 52 0.56 -55.61 -110.17
C SER A 52 1.72 -55.78 -109.20
N LEU A 53 2.79 -56.49 -109.61
CA LEU A 53 3.99 -56.68 -108.79
C LEU A 53 4.73 -55.36 -108.53
N ARG A 54 4.76 -54.44 -109.50
CA ARG A 54 5.32 -53.09 -109.30
C ARG A 54 4.56 -52.32 -108.22
N ILE A 55 3.22 -52.29 -108.31
CA ILE A 55 2.38 -51.61 -107.30
C ILE A 55 2.59 -52.25 -105.92
N GLN A 56 2.65 -53.58 -105.84
CA GLN A 56 2.92 -54.28 -104.59
C GLN A 56 4.31 -53.92 -104.04
N GLY A 57 5.33 -53.85 -104.90
CA GLY A 57 6.68 -53.42 -104.51
C GLY A 57 6.72 -51.99 -103.98
N GLU A 58 6.00 -51.07 -104.63
CA GLU A 58 5.85 -49.67 -104.18
C GLU A 58 5.13 -49.60 -102.83
N GLN A 59 4.03 -50.33 -102.64
CA GLN A 59 3.31 -50.40 -101.37
C GLN A 59 4.19 -50.94 -100.22
N GLU A 60 4.94 -52.02 -100.45
CA GLU A 60 5.85 -52.58 -99.44
C GLU A 60 7.03 -51.64 -99.15
N SER A 61 7.51 -50.90 -100.15
CA SER A 61 8.50 -49.83 -99.95
C SER A 61 7.94 -48.72 -99.06
N SER A 62 6.72 -48.22 -99.34
CA SER A 62 6.06 -47.20 -98.52
C SER A 62 5.80 -47.67 -97.09
N LYS A 63 5.32 -48.91 -96.90
CA LYS A 63 5.16 -49.51 -95.56
C LYS A 63 6.48 -49.59 -94.80
N ARG A 64 7.56 -49.99 -95.47
CA ARG A 64 8.90 -50.05 -94.86
C ARG A 64 9.36 -48.67 -94.38
N VAL A 65 9.15 -47.63 -95.17
CA VAL A 65 9.52 -46.25 -94.80
C VAL A 65 8.72 -45.78 -93.57
N LEU A 66 7.42 -46.06 -93.51
CA LEU A 66 6.58 -45.74 -92.34
C LEU A 66 7.09 -46.45 -91.08
N VAL A 67 7.32 -47.76 -91.14
CA VAL A 67 7.84 -48.53 -90.00
C VAL A 67 9.23 -48.04 -89.57
N GLN A 68 10.10 -47.65 -90.52
CA GLN A 68 11.41 -47.10 -90.20
C GLN A 68 11.32 -45.74 -89.51
N SER A 69 10.37 -44.88 -89.94
CA SER A 69 10.09 -43.60 -89.28
C SER A 69 9.57 -43.80 -87.86
N ASP A 70 8.64 -44.72 -87.68
CA ASP A 70 8.09 -45.07 -86.36
C ASP A 70 9.18 -45.64 -85.44
N LEU A 71 10.02 -46.54 -85.95
CA LEU A 71 11.15 -47.08 -85.18
C LEU A 71 12.12 -45.97 -84.74
N LYS A 72 12.42 -45.02 -85.63
CA LYS A 72 13.27 -43.87 -85.30
C LYS A 72 12.64 -42.99 -84.21
N SER A 73 11.33 -42.74 -84.29
CA SER A 73 10.59 -42.01 -83.25
C SER A 73 10.62 -42.75 -81.91
N ARG A 74 10.41 -44.08 -81.92
CA ARG A 74 10.48 -44.92 -80.71
C ARG A 74 11.88 -44.93 -80.09
N LEU A 75 12.94 -44.95 -80.89
CA LEU A 75 14.31 -44.86 -80.38
C LEU A 75 14.59 -43.52 -79.70
N GLN A 76 14.17 -42.41 -80.30
CA GLN A 76 14.29 -41.09 -79.68
C GLN A 76 13.52 -41.01 -78.36
N GLU A 77 12.34 -41.61 -78.29
CA GLU A 77 11.55 -41.68 -77.06
C GLU A 77 12.25 -42.50 -75.97
N VAL A 78 12.86 -43.63 -76.31
CA VAL A 78 13.66 -44.43 -75.36
C VAL A 78 14.84 -43.63 -74.82
N ASP A 79 15.54 -42.87 -75.68
CA ASP A 79 16.66 -42.04 -75.23
C ASP A 79 16.19 -40.88 -74.32
N ARG A 80 15.04 -40.26 -74.63
CA ARG A 80 14.41 -39.27 -73.76
C ARG A 80 14.06 -39.84 -72.39
N LEU A 81 13.45 -41.03 -72.36
CA LEU A 81 13.11 -41.73 -71.11
C LEU A 81 14.36 -42.12 -70.32
N ARG A 82 15.44 -42.56 -70.97
CA ARG A 82 16.73 -42.85 -70.31
C ARG A 82 17.35 -41.61 -69.67
N CYS A 83 17.28 -40.46 -70.33
CA CYS A 83 17.75 -39.19 -69.77
C CYS A 83 16.89 -38.79 -68.55
N SER A 84 15.57 -38.92 -68.64
CA SER A 84 14.65 -38.66 -67.53
C SER A 84 14.90 -39.62 -66.34
N GLU A 85 15.13 -40.91 -66.59
CA GLU A 85 15.48 -41.89 -65.55
C GLU A 85 16.77 -41.50 -64.82
N LYS A 86 17.80 -41.06 -65.56
CA LYS A 86 19.05 -40.58 -64.95
C LYS A 86 18.84 -39.35 -64.09
N GLN A 87 18.03 -38.39 -64.56
CA GLN A 87 17.69 -37.19 -63.80
C GLN A 87 16.95 -37.54 -62.51
N LEU A 88 15.90 -38.37 -62.59
CA LEU A 88 15.13 -38.80 -61.41
C LEU A 88 16.01 -39.54 -60.40
N LYS A 89 16.97 -40.37 -60.85
CA LYS A 89 17.94 -41.02 -59.96
C LYS A 89 18.82 -40.01 -59.22
N GLN A 90 19.26 -38.95 -59.91
CA GLN A 90 20.04 -37.89 -59.27
C GLN A 90 19.21 -37.12 -58.24
N GLU A 91 17.96 -36.77 -58.57
CA GLU A 91 17.03 -36.10 -57.66
C GLU A 91 16.74 -36.94 -56.41
N ILE A 92 16.52 -38.25 -56.56
CA ILE A 92 16.36 -39.19 -55.43
C ILE A 92 17.60 -39.19 -54.53
N ASN A 93 18.79 -39.24 -55.11
CA ASN A 93 20.04 -39.23 -54.33
C ASN A 93 20.21 -37.92 -53.54
N THR A 94 19.93 -36.77 -54.16
CA THR A 94 19.96 -35.46 -53.49
C THR A 94 18.94 -35.39 -52.36
N ALA A 95 17.72 -35.87 -52.58
CA ALA A 95 16.68 -35.93 -51.55
C ALA A 95 17.07 -36.83 -50.37
N LEU A 96 17.69 -37.99 -50.64
CA LEU A 96 18.16 -38.90 -49.59
C LEU A 96 19.29 -38.28 -48.75
N GLU A 97 20.20 -37.53 -49.36
CA GLU A 97 21.27 -36.85 -48.63
C GLU A 97 20.72 -35.70 -47.77
N SER A 98 19.79 -34.91 -48.31
CA SER A 98 19.07 -33.89 -47.55
C SER A 98 18.32 -34.49 -46.35
N LYS A 99 17.63 -35.61 -46.56
CA LYS A 99 16.97 -36.36 -45.48
C LYS A 99 17.95 -36.76 -44.37
N ARG A 100 19.10 -37.34 -44.72
CA ARG A 100 20.14 -37.74 -43.73
C ARG A 100 20.66 -36.54 -42.94
N SER A 101 20.89 -35.42 -43.60
CA SER A 101 21.32 -34.19 -42.93
C SER A 101 20.28 -33.68 -41.93
N LEU A 102 19.00 -33.67 -42.32
CA LEU A 102 17.90 -33.28 -41.44
C LEU A 102 17.72 -34.24 -40.26
N GLU A 103 17.82 -35.55 -40.49
CA GLU A 103 17.77 -36.56 -39.41
C GLU A 103 18.91 -36.36 -38.40
N PHE A 104 20.11 -36.01 -38.88
CA PHE A 104 21.24 -35.70 -38.00
C PHE A 104 21.01 -34.43 -37.18
N GLN A 105 20.51 -33.35 -37.80
CA GLN A 105 20.18 -32.11 -37.09
C GLN A 105 19.08 -32.34 -36.03
N LEU A 106 18.06 -33.13 -36.37
CA LEU A 106 16.99 -33.50 -35.44
C LEU A 106 17.54 -34.28 -34.23
N ALA A 107 18.46 -35.24 -34.47
CA ALA A 107 19.10 -35.99 -33.39
C ALA A 107 19.94 -35.08 -32.48
N GLN A 108 20.68 -34.11 -33.05
CA GLN A 108 21.43 -33.12 -32.27
C GLN A 108 20.51 -32.23 -31.42
N LEU A 109 19.45 -31.69 -32.02
CA LEU A 109 18.45 -30.88 -31.31
C LEU A 109 17.77 -31.67 -30.19
N THR A 110 17.44 -32.94 -30.44
CA THR A 110 16.86 -33.83 -29.42
C THR A 110 17.82 -34.05 -28.24
N LYS A 111 19.11 -34.24 -28.52
CA LYS A 111 20.14 -34.37 -27.48
C LYS A 111 20.28 -33.07 -26.67
N GLN A 112 20.30 -31.92 -27.34
CA GLN A 112 20.35 -30.61 -26.69
C GLN A 112 19.12 -30.36 -25.82
N TYR A 113 17.93 -30.69 -26.33
CA TYR A 113 16.68 -30.59 -25.59
C TYR A 113 16.73 -31.40 -24.28
N ARG A 114 17.17 -32.66 -24.34
CA ARG A 114 17.34 -33.49 -23.13
C ARG A 114 18.37 -32.91 -22.15
N GLY A 115 19.45 -32.30 -22.66
CA GLY A 115 20.43 -31.60 -21.82
C GLY A 115 19.82 -30.40 -21.09
N ASN A 116 19.07 -29.57 -21.82
CA ASN A 116 18.37 -28.42 -21.27
C ASN A 116 17.28 -28.85 -20.26
N GLU A 117 16.56 -29.93 -20.53
CA GLU A 117 15.57 -30.50 -19.61
C GLU A 117 16.21 -30.93 -18.28
N GLY A 118 17.40 -31.52 -18.33
CA GLY A 118 18.19 -31.83 -17.13
C GLY A 118 18.56 -30.58 -16.33
N GLN A 119 19.09 -29.55 -17.00
CA GLN A 119 19.43 -28.27 -16.35
C GLN A 119 18.21 -27.58 -15.73
N MET A 120 17.06 -27.61 -16.41
CA MET A 120 15.81 -27.05 -15.88
C MET A 120 15.37 -27.77 -14.60
N ARG A 121 15.55 -29.09 -14.52
CA ARG A 121 15.25 -29.87 -13.32
C ARG A 121 16.19 -29.51 -12.16
N GLU A 122 17.49 -29.40 -12.42
CA GLU A 122 18.46 -28.98 -11.40
C GLU A 122 18.17 -27.57 -10.87
N LEU A 123 17.81 -26.63 -11.75
CA LEU A 123 17.41 -25.28 -11.34
C LEU A 123 16.11 -25.28 -10.53
N GLN A 124 15.18 -26.18 -10.84
CA GLN A 124 13.93 -26.34 -10.08
C GLN A 124 14.20 -26.89 -8.67
N ASP A 125 15.07 -27.90 -8.56
CA ASP A 125 15.47 -28.47 -7.26
C ASP A 125 16.22 -27.41 -6.40
N GLN A 126 17.07 -26.59 -7.03
CA GLN A 126 17.74 -25.47 -6.36
C GLN A 126 16.73 -24.42 -5.87
N LEU A 127 15.74 -24.07 -6.69
CA LEU A 127 14.70 -23.12 -6.31
C LEU A 127 13.87 -23.65 -5.13
N GLU A 128 13.53 -24.94 -5.11
CA GLU A 128 12.81 -25.55 -4.00
C GLU A 128 13.63 -25.53 -2.70
N ALA A 129 14.93 -25.81 -2.78
CA ALA A 129 15.83 -25.70 -1.64
C ALA A 129 15.92 -24.25 -1.11
N GLU A 130 16.05 -23.26 -1.99
CA GLU A 130 16.08 -21.84 -1.60
C GLU A 130 14.75 -21.38 -0.98
N GLN A 131 13.61 -21.86 -1.48
CA GLN A 131 12.31 -21.59 -0.87
C GLN A 131 12.20 -22.18 0.54
N TYR A 132 12.76 -23.37 0.76
CA TYR A 132 12.84 -24.00 2.07
C TYR A 132 13.68 -23.16 3.04
N PHE A 133 14.89 -22.74 2.63
CA PHE A 133 15.73 -21.85 3.45
C PHE A 133 15.05 -20.51 3.73
N SER A 134 14.41 -19.90 2.74
CA SER A 134 13.65 -18.65 2.91
C SER A 134 12.56 -18.80 3.98
N THR A 135 11.85 -19.93 4.00
CA THR A 135 10.81 -20.23 4.98
C THR A 135 11.39 -20.42 6.38
N LEU A 136 12.52 -21.12 6.49
CA LEU A 136 13.28 -21.27 7.73
C LEU A 136 13.74 -19.92 8.30
N TYR A 137 14.38 -19.08 7.48
CA TYR A 137 14.82 -17.76 7.92
C TYR A 137 13.65 -16.85 8.32
N LYS A 138 12.53 -16.89 7.58
CA LYS A 138 11.31 -16.17 7.98
C LYS A 138 10.79 -16.63 9.34
N THR A 139 10.82 -17.94 9.60
CA THR A 139 10.41 -18.52 10.88
C THR A 139 11.36 -18.08 12.00
N GLN A 140 12.67 -18.15 11.79
CA GLN A 140 13.67 -17.70 12.76
C GLN A 140 13.51 -16.21 13.09
N VAL A 141 13.27 -15.36 12.09
CA VAL A 141 13.01 -13.93 12.34
C VAL A 141 11.73 -13.72 13.13
N LYS A 142 10.69 -14.52 12.90
CA LYS A 142 9.44 -14.45 13.65
C LYS A 142 9.64 -14.86 15.11
N GLU A 143 10.33 -15.97 15.36
CA GLU A 143 10.66 -16.43 16.72
C GLU A 143 11.50 -15.40 17.47
N LEU A 144 12.53 -14.83 16.84
CA LEU A 144 13.34 -13.77 17.47
C LEU A 144 12.53 -12.50 17.77
N LYS A 145 11.56 -12.14 16.93
CA LYS A 145 10.66 -11.02 17.20
C LYS A 145 9.75 -11.31 18.39
N GLU A 146 9.17 -12.51 18.45
CA GLU A 146 8.36 -12.96 19.59
C GLU A 146 9.18 -12.96 20.90
N GLU A 147 10.43 -13.43 20.86
CA GLU A 147 11.35 -13.36 22.01
C GLU A 147 11.64 -11.92 22.45
N ILE A 148 11.89 -11.00 21.50
CA ILE A 148 12.10 -9.57 21.81
C ILE A 148 10.84 -8.96 22.42
N GLU A 149 9.65 -9.27 21.89
CA GLU A 149 8.37 -8.77 22.42
C GLU A 149 8.12 -9.27 23.84
N ASP A 150 8.37 -10.56 24.13
CA ASP A 150 8.24 -11.12 25.47
C ASP A 150 9.27 -10.53 26.44
N ARG A 151 10.51 -10.30 26.01
CA ARG A 151 11.53 -9.60 26.82
C ARG A 151 11.13 -8.17 27.12
N ASN A 152 10.58 -7.45 26.14
CA ASN A 152 10.06 -6.10 26.34
C ASN A 152 8.89 -6.08 27.33
N ARG A 153 7.98 -7.05 27.27
CA ARG A 153 6.90 -7.20 28.25
C ARG A 153 7.45 -7.41 29.67
N GLN A 154 8.43 -8.30 29.83
CA GLN A 154 9.10 -8.53 31.12
C GLN A 154 9.78 -7.26 31.65
N ILE A 155 10.45 -6.49 30.79
CA ILE A 155 11.09 -5.21 31.17
C ILE A 155 10.04 -4.20 31.64
N GLN A 156 8.91 -4.06 30.93
CA GLN A 156 7.83 -3.16 31.33
C GLN A 156 7.19 -3.57 32.66
N GLU A 157 6.95 -4.86 32.87
CA GLU A 157 6.43 -5.39 34.14
C GLU A 157 7.41 -5.11 35.30
N ALA A 158 8.71 -5.32 35.08
CA ALA A 158 9.75 -5.01 36.06
C ALA A 158 9.83 -3.51 36.36
N GLN A 159 9.78 -2.66 35.32
CA GLN A 159 9.76 -1.20 35.48
C GLN A 159 8.55 -0.73 36.29
N LYS A 160 7.36 -1.28 35.99
CA LYS A 160 6.14 -0.99 36.75
C LYS A 160 6.30 -1.38 38.22
N LYS A 161 6.86 -2.55 38.49
CA LYS A 161 7.10 -3.03 39.86
C LYS A 161 8.11 -2.16 40.61
N VAL A 162 9.18 -1.71 39.94
CA VAL A 162 10.14 -0.76 40.52
C VAL A 162 9.44 0.57 40.85
N GLN A 163 8.58 1.07 39.97
CA GLN A 163 7.85 2.31 40.20
C GLN A 163 6.88 2.19 41.38
N GLU A 164 6.17 1.07 41.50
CA GLU A 164 5.32 0.75 42.66
C GLU A 164 6.15 0.76 43.96
N LEU A 165 7.29 0.06 44.00
CA LEU A 165 8.19 0.03 45.16
C LEU A 165 8.77 1.42 45.49
N CYS A 166 9.12 2.23 44.49
CA CYS A 166 9.56 3.61 44.72
C CYS A 166 8.44 4.45 45.36
N SER A 167 7.19 4.31 44.90
CA SER A 167 6.06 5.02 45.48
C SER A 167 5.76 4.58 46.91
N GLU A 168 5.87 3.28 47.21
CA GLU A 168 5.73 2.75 48.57
C GLU A 168 6.85 3.28 49.48
N ARG A 169 8.11 3.28 49.01
CA ARG A 169 9.23 3.87 49.74
C ARG A 169 8.98 5.34 50.04
N ASP A 170 8.52 6.13 49.06
CA ASP A 170 8.27 7.56 49.27
C ASP A 170 7.15 7.80 50.28
N SER A 171 6.09 7.00 50.22
CA SER A 171 5.01 7.02 51.22
C SER A 171 5.53 6.67 52.62
N LEU A 172 6.35 5.63 52.75
CA LEU A 172 6.94 5.22 54.02
C LEU A 172 7.93 6.28 54.55
N SER A 173 8.73 6.89 53.67
CA SER A 173 9.64 7.98 54.03
C SER A 173 8.87 9.17 54.60
N ALA A 174 7.79 9.60 53.92
CA ALA A 174 6.94 10.69 54.42
C ALA A 174 6.28 10.35 55.77
N GLN A 175 5.86 9.10 55.96
CA GLN A 175 5.30 8.64 57.22
C GLN A 175 6.35 8.61 58.35
N LEU A 176 7.59 8.23 58.03
CA LEU A 176 8.72 8.28 58.96
C LEU A 176 9.04 9.72 59.35
N ASP A 177 9.17 10.64 58.39
CA ASP A 177 9.45 12.06 58.63
C ASP A 177 8.37 12.71 59.52
N LEU A 178 7.10 12.38 59.27
CA LEU A 178 5.98 12.83 60.09
C LEU A 178 6.10 12.30 61.53
N THR A 179 6.48 11.03 61.68
CA THR A 179 6.65 10.38 62.99
C THR A 179 7.84 10.97 63.75
N VAL A 180 8.95 11.23 63.07
CA VAL A 180 10.13 11.90 63.64
C VAL A 180 9.78 13.30 64.10
N THR A 181 9.13 14.10 63.26
CA THR A 181 8.70 15.46 63.61
C THR A 181 7.76 15.45 64.82
N LYS A 182 6.84 14.48 64.88
CA LYS A 182 5.94 14.30 66.03
C LYS A 182 6.72 13.94 67.30
N ALA A 183 7.68 13.01 67.22
CA ALA A 183 8.52 12.64 68.36
C ALA A 183 9.39 13.81 68.85
N GLU A 184 9.99 14.57 67.94
CA GLU A 184 10.75 15.79 68.26
C GLU A 184 9.87 16.85 68.95
N SER A 185 8.64 17.06 68.45
CA SER A 185 7.70 17.98 69.07
C SER A 185 7.27 17.54 70.47
N GLU A 186 7.09 16.23 70.68
CA GLU A 186 6.74 15.67 71.99
C GLU A 186 7.93 15.75 72.96
N GLN A 187 9.15 15.49 72.49
CA GLN A 187 10.36 15.64 73.28
C GLN A 187 10.59 17.10 73.68
N LEU A 188 10.35 18.05 72.78
CA LEU A 188 10.39 19.49 73.10
C LEU A 188 9.32 19.85 74.13
N ALA A 189 8.08 19.37 73.97
CA ALA A 189 7.00 19.61 74.92
C ALA A 189 7.32 19.05 76.31
N ARG A 190 7.90 17.84 76.39
CA ARG A 190 8.38 17.25 77.66
C ARG A 190 9.51 18.07 78.27
N ALA A 191 10.51 18.49 77.49
CA ALA A 191 11.62 19.31 77.98
C ALA A 191 11.12 20.65 78.56
N LEU A 192 10.17 21.31 77.88
CA LEU A 192 9.53 22.54 78.39
C LEU A 192 8.75 22.29 79.69
N GLN A 193 8.03 21.16 79.79
CA GLN A 193 7.35 20.79 81.05
C GLN A 193 8.34 20.49 82.18
N GLU A 194 9.43 19.79 81.90
CA GLU A 194 10.48 19.49 82.87
C GLU A 194 11.15 20.78 83.37
N GLU A 195 11.43 21.73 82.48
CA GLU A 195 11.96 23.06 82.82
C GLU A 195 10.99 23.85 83.70
N GLN A 196 9.71 23.92 83.32
CA GLN A 196 8.67 24.56 84.15
C GLN A 196 8.53 23.89 85.53
N TYR A 197 8.58 22.56 85.60
CA TYR A 197 8.54 21.84 86.87
C TYR A 197 9.76 22.13 87.73
N PHE A 198 10.95 22.20 87.12
CA PHE A 198 12.18 22.57 87.81
C PHE A 198 12.13 24.01 88.36
N GLU A 199 11.64 24.96 87.57
CA GLU A 199 11.43 26.35 88.00
C GLU A 199 10.45 26.43 89.18
N LEU A 200 9.29 25.77 89.08
CA LEU A 200 8.30 25.68 90.16
C LEU A 200 8.88 25.05 91.42
N SER A 201 9.67 23.99 91.29
CA SER A 201 10.34 23.33 92.42
C SER A 201 11.35 24.27 93.10
N GLN A 202 12.14 25.01 92.31
CA GLN A 202 13.06 26.03 92.82
C GLN A 202 12.31 27.18 93.50
N GLU A 203 11.19 27.64 92.94
CA GLU A 203 10.37 28.70 93.54
C GLU A 203 9.72 28.24 94.85
N ASN A 204 9.18 27.01 94.89
CA ASN A 204 8.63 26.41 96.09
C ASN A 204 9.71 26.24 97.18
N LYS A 205 10.92 25.82 96.80
CA LYS A 205 12.07 25.75 97.73
C LYS A 205 12.41 27.14 98.29
N LYS A 206 12.46 28.18 97.45
CA LYS A 206 12.69 29.58 97.87
C LYS A 206 11.56 30.13 98.74
N ALA A 207 10.31 29.79 98.43
CA ALA A 207 9.15 30.16 99.24
C ALA A 207 9.21 29.47 100.62
N GLY A 208 9.53 28.18 100.65
CA GLY A 208 9.74 27.42 101.88
C GLY A 208 10.86 27.98 102.74
N THR A 209 11.99 28.40 102.15
CA THR A 209 13.06 29.09 102.91
C THR A 209 12.62 30.45 103.44
N ARG A 210 11.86 31.23 102.67
CA ARG A 210 11.29 32.51 103.12
C ARG A 210 10.34 32.31 104.29
N HIS A 211 9.42 31.36 104.19
CA HIS A 211 8.49 31.05 105.28
C HIS A 211 9.23 30.58 106.55
N LYS A 212 10.26 29.73 106.41
CA LYS A 212 11.10 29.34 107.56
C LYS A 212 11.79 30.55 108.21
N GLN A 213 12.34 31.45 107.40
CA GLN A 213 12.97 32.68 107.88
C GLN A 213 11.96 33.56 108.63
N GLU A 214 10.77 33.78 108.07
CA GLU A 214 9.70 34.55 108.70
C GLU A 214 9.22 33.92 110.01
N ILE A 215 9.14 32.59 110.08
CA ILE A 215 8.81 31.88 111.33
C ILE A 215 9.88 32.17 112.38
N VAL A 216 11.17 32.02 112.04
CA VAL A 216 12.28 32.30 112.96
C VAL A 216 12.26 33.76 113.44
N GLU A 217 11.98 34.71 112.55
CA GLU A 217 11.86 36.14 112.91
C GLU A 217 10.67 36.41 113.84
N LYS A 218 9.52 35.74 113.58
CA LYS A 218 8.33 35.82 114.44
C LYS A 218 8.60 35.18 115.81
N GLU A 219 9.22 34.00 115.86
CA GLU A 219 9.63 33.34 117.11
C GLU A 219 10.61 34.21 117.90
N ALA A 220 11.61 34.81 117.24
CA ALA A 220 12.51 35.76 117.90
C ALA A 220 11.79 37.00 118.42
N THR A 221 10.74 37.46 117.73
CA THR A 221 9.89 38.56 118.20
C THR A 221 9.04 38.14 119.40
N ILE A 222 8.44 36.95 119.36
CA ILE A 222 7.69 36.38 120.48
C ILE A 222 8.59 36.26 121.71
N ALA A 223 9.79 35.70 121.58
CA ALA A 223 10.75 35.58 122.68
C ALA A 223 11.11 36.96 123.29
N ARG A 224 11.30 38.00 122.46
CA ARG A 224 11.51 39.37 122.96
C ARG A 224 10.30 39.90 123.72
N LEU A 225 9.09 39.64 123.22
CA LEU A 225 7.85 40.06 123.89
C LEU A 225 7.65 39.29 125.21
N GLU A 226 7.98 38.01 125.26
CA GLU A 226 7.94 37.20 126.48
C GLU A 226 8.94 37.69 127.54
N GLU A 227 10.18 38.00 127.14
CA GLU A 227 11.20 38.61 128.01
C GLU A 227 10.72 39.97 128.56
N SER A 228 10.14 40.81 127.69
CA SER A 228 9.56 42.09 128.07
C SER A 228 8.38 41.94 129.03
N ASN A 229 7.53 40.93 128.82
CA ASN A 229 6.38 40.68 129.69
C ASN A 229 6.83 40.18 131.07
N LYS A 230 7.88 39.33 131.10
CA LYS A 230 8.51 38.86 132.34
C LYS A 230 9.15 39.99 133.13
N THR A 231 9.83 40.93 132.47
CA THR A 231 10.40 42.12 133.12
C THR A 231 9.30 43.03 133.68
N LEU A 232 8.26 43.32 132.89
CA LEU A 232 7.11 44.10 133.38
C LEU A 232 6.41 43.44 134.57
N THR A 233 6.27 42.12 134.58
CA THR A 233 5.70 41.37 135.73
C THR A 233 6.54 41.58 136.99
N LYS A 234 7.87 41.52 136.83
CA LYS A 234 8.82 41.73 137.92
C LYS A 234 8.80 43.17 138.45
N ASP A 235 8.63 44.14 137.56
CA ASP A 235 8.50 45.55 137.93
C ASP A 235 7.18 45.81 138.66
N VAL A 236 6.08 45.15 138.28
CA VAL A 236 4.82 45.19 139.02
C VAL A 236 4.95 44.61 140.43
N GLU A 237 5.66 43.48 140.60
CA GLU A 237 5.96 42.91 141.92
C GLU A 237 6.81 43.85 142.78
N ASN A 238 7.83 44.48 142.19
CA ASN A 238 8.68 45.46 142.88
C ASN A 238 7.89 46.70 143.32
N LEU A 239 7.07 47.27 142.43
CA LEU A 239 6.20 48.41 142.76
C LEU A 239 5.16 48.05 143.84
N SER A 240 4.65 46.82 143.84
CA SER A 240 3.77 46.32 144.91
C SER A 240 4.48 46.26 146.26
N LYS A 241 5.77 45.88 146.28
CA LYS A 241 6.59 45.81 147.48
C LYS A 241 6.94 47.20 148.01
N GLU A 242 7.33 48.13 147.14
CA GLU A 242 7.57 49.54 147.49
C GLU A 242 6.29 50.21 148.02
N LYS A 243 5.12 49.89 147.46
CA LYS A 243 3.82 50.36 147.97
C LYS A 243 3.54 49.87 149.40
N SER A 244 3.88 48.61 149.72
CA SER A 244 3.74 48.07 151.08
C SER A 244 4.65 48.80 152.07
N GLU A 245 5.91 49.02 151.70
CA GLU A 245 6.92 49.68 152.55
C GLU A 245 6.62 51.17 152.80
N LEU A 246 6.04 51.86 151.81
CA LEU A 246 5.52 53.22 151.96
C LEU A 246 4.29 53.29 152.88
N ASN A 247 3.41 52.29 152.84
CA ASN A 247 2.21 52.24 153.67
C ASN A 247 2.55 51.99 155.15
N GLU A 248 3.57 51.20 155.44
CA GLU A 248 4.11 50.99 156.79
C GLU A 248 4.78 52.27 157.36
N LYS A 249 5.49 53.03 156.51
CA LYS A 249 6.11 54.32 156.89
C LYS A 249 5.08 55.42 157.15
N LEU A 250 3.96 55.44 156.42
CA LEU A 250 2.89 56.43 156.61
C LEU A 250 2.16 56.25 157.95
N ARG A 251 1.95 55.00 158.38
CA ARG A 251 1.29 54.67 159.66
C ARG A 251 2.14 55.04 160.89
N GLY A 252 3.48 55.00 160.78
CA GLY A 252 4.40 55.45 161.83
C GLY A 252 4.55 56.98 161.92
N GLN A 253 4.39 57.69 160.80
CA GLN A 253 4.47 59.16 160.76
C GLN A 253 3.16 59.85 161.20
N GLU A 254 2.00 59.17 161.14
CA GLU A 254 0.72 59.71 161.59
C GLU A 254 0.55 59.76 163.13
N GLU A 255 1.26 58.93 163.90
CA GLU A 255 1.24 58.95 165.38
C GLU A 255 2.21 59.99 165.99
N GLU A 256 3.30 60.34 165.30
CA GLU A 256 4.25 61.41 165.71
C GLU A 256 3.81 62.83 165.25
N TYR A 257 2.97 62.93 164.22
CA TYR A 257 2.51 64.20 163.63
C TYR A 257 1.41 64.93 164.44
N LEU A 258 0.76 64.27 165.40
CA LEU A 258 -0.25 64.89 166.28
C LEU A 258 0.35 65.64 167.48
N ALA A 259 1.65 65.49 167.77
CA ALA A 259 2.30 66.11 168.94
C ALA A 259 3.29 67.27 168.61
N GLN A 260 3.69 67.48 167.35
CA GLN A 260 4.66 68.52 166.97
C GLN A 260 4.10 69.59 166.01
N LYS A 261 2.79 69.60 165.79
CA LYS A 261 2.09 70.58 164.94
C LYS A 261 1.75 71.88 165.69
N GLU A 262 2.75 72.47 166.34
CA GLU A 262 2.71 73.86 166.83
C GLU A 262 4.03 74.63 166.63
N GLU A 263 4.99 74.11 165.85
CA GLU A 263 6.22 74.87 165.58
C GLU A 263 6.67 74.71 164.12
N ILE A 264 7.05 75.82 163.50
CA ILE A 264 7.85 75.89 162.26
C ILE A 264 7.06 75.69 160.95
N THR A 265 6.00 76.47 160.83
CA THR A 265 5.61 77.10 159.55
C THR A 265 6.63 78.21 159.24
N ASN A 266 7.49 78.11 158.18
CA ASN A 266 7.81 79.24 157.27
C ASN A 266 8.96 79.16 156.21
N THR A 267 9.71 78.09 155.94
CA THR A 267 10.93 78.28 155.12
C THR A 267 11.02 77.39 153.88
N ILE A 268 11.03 78.03 152.69
CA ILE A 268 11.57 77.54 151.38
C ILE A 268 10.51 76.90 150.44
N LYS A 269 10.06 77.47 149.31
CA LYS A 269 10.40 78.66 148.51
C LYS A 269 11.87 78.78 148.06
N ALA A 270 12.42 77.82 147.28
CA ALA A 270 13.69 78.05 146.54
C ALA A 270 14.10 77.05 145.44
N ASN A 271 13.22 76.42 144.63
CA ASN A 271 13.76 75.61 143.50
C ASN A 271 12.82 75.51 142.29
N TYR A 272 12.50 76.69 141.75
CA TYR A 272 12.11 76.85 140.36
C TYR A 272 13.24 76.46 139.39
N GLU A 273 12.83 76.11 138.17
CA GLU A 273 13.53 76.43 136.91
C GLU A 273 14.99 75.98 136.77
N LYS A 274 15.23 74.80 136.18
CA LYS A 274 16.47 74.63 135.40
C LYS A 274 16.66 73.45 134.44
N VAL A 275 15.64 72.84 133.83
CA VAL A 275 15.96 71.85 132.76
C VAL A 275 15.17 72.07 131.49
N LEU A 276 15.42 73.27 130.96
CA LEU A 276 15.33 73.66 129.57
C LEU A 276 16.66 73.29 128.90
N ASN A 277 16.87 72.00 128.64
CA ASN A 277 17.95 71.49 127.77
C ASN A 277 17.44 70.35 126.84
N THR A 278 16.12 70.17 126.81
CA THR A 278 15.35 69.29 125.94
C THR A 278 15.12 69.95 124.58
N GLU A 279 15.47 69.26 123.50
CA GLU A 279 15.27 69.67 122.10
C GLU A 279 16.40 70.46 121.43
N ARG A 280 17.60 69.89 121.42
CA ARG A 280 18.58 70.16 120.35
C ARG A 280 18.58 69.02 119.32
N THR A 281 17.43 68.90 118.65
CA THR A 281 17.31 68.75 117.19
C THR A 281 18.29 67.79 116.48
N LEU A 282 17.84 66.54 116.35
CA LEU A 282 18.15 65.66 115.23
C LEU A 282 17.61 66.22 113.90
N LYS A 283 18.25 65.81 112.80
CA LYS A 283 17.78 65.79 111.39
C LYS A 283 17.99 67.07 110.58
N THR A 284 19.04 67.09 109.74
CA THR A 284 19.02 67.46 108.29
C THR A 284 20.44 67.36 107.72
N GLN A 285 20.73 66.32 106.90
CA GLN A 285 21.72 66.27 105.80
C GLN A 285 22.10 64.81 105.48
N ALA A 286 21.29 64.13 104.68
CA ALA A 286 21.68 62.88 104.00
C ALA A 286 20.91 62.72 102.68
N VAL A 287 20.90 63.79 101.86
CA VAL A 287 20.31 63.82 100.51
C VAL A 287 21.44 63.80 99.47
N ASN A 288 22.21 62.70 99.38
CA ASN A 288 23.16 62.50 98.28
C ASN A 288 23.53 61.03 98.06
N LYS A 289 22.59 60.24 97.54
CA LYS A 289 22.90 59.04 96.73
C LYS A 289 21.70 58.55 95.90
N LEU A 290 21.02 59.47 95.23
CA LEU A 290 20.22 59.18 94.03
C LEU A 290 21.06 59.55 92.80
N ALA A 291 22.13 58.77 92.57
CA ALA A 291 22.87 58.78 91.31
C ALA A 291 22.46 57.53 90.53
N GLU A 292 21.61 57.77 89.52
CA GLU A 292 21.58 57.05 88.26
C GLU A 292 21.20 55.56 88.30
N ILE A 293 19.97 55.31 88.73
CA ILE A 293 19.15 54.30 88.05
C ILE A 293 18.40 55.03 86.94
N MET A 294 18.76 54.81 85.67
CA MET A 294 17.81 54.40 84.60
C MET A 294 18.43 54.33 83.18
N ASN A 295 18.78 53.09 82.78
CA ASN A 295 18.46 52.44 81.48
C ASN A 295 19.11 52.98 80.16
N ARG A 296 19.69 52.18 79.25
CA ARG A 296 19.30 50.83 78.75
C ARG A 296 20.36 50.20 77.81
N LYS A 297 20.48 48.87 77.93
CA LYS A 297 20.64 47.76 76.94
C LYS A 297 21.68 47.82 75.80
N ASP A 298 22.43 46.73 75.73
CA ASP A 298 23.33 46.31 74.66
C ASP A 298 22.97 44.86 74.24
N MET A 299 23.20 44.50 72.95
CA MET A 299 23.77 43.21 72.50
C MET A 299 23.74 43.02 70.97
N LYS A 300 24.94 43.11 70.38
CA LYS A 300 25.62 42.30 69.32
C LYS A 300 24.85 41.67 68.16
N LEU A 301 25.34 41.95 66.93
CA LEU A 301 25.57 40.95 65.87
C LEU A 301 26.60 41.45 64.84
N ASP A 302 27.35 40.49 64.33
CA ASP A 302 28.63 40.58 63.62
C ASP A 302 28.46 40.63 62.08
N GLN A 303 29.57 40.84 61.37
CA GLN A 303 29.82 40.68 59.91
C GLN A 303 29.84 41.93 59.02
N LYS A 304 31.08 42.39 58.79
CA LYS A 304 31.54 42.95 57.51
C LYS A 304 31.87 41.81 56.54
N LYS A 305 31.56 41.94 55.25
CA LYS A 305 32.61 41.89 54.22
C LYS A 305 32.23 42.53 52.88
N LYS A 306 33.28 43.14 52.34
CA LYS A 306 33.42 44.03 51.20
C LYS A 306 33.70 43.17 49.95
N GLY A 307 33.12 43.54 48.81
CA GLY A 307 33.34 42.87 47.52
C GLY A 307 34.80 42.90 47.06
N SER A 308 35.18 41.87 46.31
CA SER A 308 36.49 41.73 45.65
C SER A 308 36.33 41.84 44.14
N THR A 309 37.02 42.82 43.56
CA THR A 309 37.08 43.15 42.13
C THR A 309 37.86 42.12 41.28
N ALA A 310 38.26 40.99 41.87
CA ALA A 310 38.98 39.91 41.20
C ALA A 310 38.05 38.87 40.53
N ASP A 311 36.82 38.68 41.05
CA ASP A 311 35.89 37.68 40.52
C ASP A 311 35.25 38.10 39.18
N LEU A 312 35.15 39.40 38.90
CA LEU A 312 34.58 39.89 37.64
C LEU A 312 35.43 39.55 36.41
N ARG A 313 36.76 39.64 36.52
CA ARG A 313 37.70 39.33 35.43
C ARG A 313 37.83 37.83 35.16
N LYS A 314 37.61 36.98 36.18
CA LYS A 314 37.53 35.52 36.03
C LYS A 314 36.23 35.12 35.34
N LYS A 315 35.11 35.76 35.72
CA LYS A 315 33.80 35.58 35.07
C LYS A 315 33.77 36.10 33.63
N GLU A 316 34.48 37.17 33.26
CA GLU A 316 34.59 37.61 31.87
C GLU A 316 35.37 36.64 30.96
N LYS A 317 36.45 36.02 31.46
CA LYS A 317 37.19 34.99 30.71
C LYS A 317 36.39 33.70 30.57
N GLU A 318 35.69 33.27 31.62
CA GLU A 318 34.74 32.15 31.54
C GLU A 318 33.57 32.46 30.62
N ASN A 319 33.04 33.70 30.61
CA ASN A 319 31.94 34.08 29.73
C ASN A 319 32.36 34.03 28.26
N ARG A 320 33.56 34.56 27.90
CA ARG A 320 34.11 34.42 26.55
C ARG A 320 34.36 32.97 26.15
N LYS A 321 34.83 32.12 27.08
CA LYS A 321 35.04 30.70 26.84
C LYS A 321 33.72 29.98 26.57
N LEU A 322 32.71 30.21 27.42
CA LEU A 322 31.37 29.66 27.27
C LEU A 322 30.66 30.16 26.00
N GLN A 323 30.93 31.40 25.57
CA GLN A 323 30.42 31.92 24.29
C GLN A 323 31.06 31.24 23.08
N LEU A 324 32.35 30.90 23.17
CA LEU A 324 33.06 30.19 22.11
C LEU A 324 32.64 28.72 22.04
N GLU A 325 32.45 28.07 23.20
CA GLU A 325 31.87 26.73 23.33
C GLU A 325 30.42 26.70 22.81
N LEU A 326 29.60 27.71 23.13
CA LEU A 326 28.23 27.84 22.62
C LEU A 326 28.19 28.02 21.09
N ASN A 327 29.10 28.81 20.52
CA ASN A 327 29.17 28.99 19.07
C ASN A 327 29.65 27.72 18.36
N GLN A 328 30.66 27.02 18.91
CA GLN A 328 31.08 25.71 18.39
C GLN A 328 29.94 24.69 18.44
N GLU A 329 29.13 24.69 19.50
CA GLU A 329 28.00 23.76 19.61
C GLU A 329 26.86 24.12 18.64
N LYS A 330 26.62 25.41 18.39
CA LYS A 330 25.71 25.86 17.32
C LYS A 330 26.20 25.45 15.93
N ASP A 331 27.49 25.56 15.65
CA ASP A 331 28.07 25.15 14.37
C ASP A 331 27.97 23.63 14.18
N LYS A 332 28.22 22.84 15.23
CA LYS A 332 27.99 21.38 15.18
C LYS A 332 26.53 21.03 14.96
N PHE A 333 25.60 21.71 15.64
CA PHE A 333 24.17 21.47 15.45
C PHE A 333 23.72 21.84 14.03
N ASN A 334 24.21 22.95 13.47
CA ASN A 334 23.95 23.34 12.08
C ASN A 334 24.52 22.31 11.08
N HIS A 335 25.74 21.81 11.29
CA HIS A 335 26.30 20.75 10.44
C HIS A 335 25.48 19.46 10.52
N MET A 336 25.01 19.09 11.71
CA MET A 336 24.17 17.92 11.93
C MET A 336 22.78 18.08 11.28
N ALA A 337 22.18 19.28 11.39
CA ALA A 337 20.91 19.59 10.74
C ALA A 337 21.01 19.54 9.21
N ILE A 338 22.09 20.10 8.63
CA ILE A 338 22.35 20.02 7.18
C ILE A 338 22.59 18.57 6.75
N LYS A 339 23.34 17.79 7.53
CA LYS A 339 23.57 16.37 7.26
C LYS A 339 22.25 15.58 7.25
N TYR A 340 21.41 15.75 8.27
CA TYR A 340 20.10 15.09 8.31
C TYR A 340 19.16 15.56 7.20
N GLN A 341 19.19 16.85 6.84
CA GLN A 341 18.42 17.35 5.70
C GLN A 341 18.88 16.72 4.37
N LYS A 342 20.19 16.51 4.20
CA LYS A 342 20.76 15.83 3.02
C LYS A 342 20.39 14.35 2.99
N GLU A 343 20.54 13.65 4.11
CA GLU A 343 20.15 12.25 4.25
C GLU A 343 18.66 12.06 3.98
N LEU A 344 17.80 12.97 4.45
CA LEU A 344 16.36 12.92 4.18
C LEU A 344 16.05 13.10 2.69
N SER A 345 16.73 14.02 2.00
CA SER A 345 16.60 14.20 0.54
C SER A 345 17.12 12.98 -0.23
N GLU A 346 18.22 12.37 0.20
CA GLU A 346 18.78 11.15 -0.41
C GLU A 346 17.83 9.96 -0.22
N MET A 347 17.26 9.79 0.98
CA MET A 347 16.25 8.76 1.25
C MET A 347 14.96 8.98 0.45
N GLN A 348 14.54 10.24 0.24
CA GLN A 348 13.40 10.56 -0.63
C GLN A 348 13.69 10.24 -2.11
N ALA A 349 14.90 10.49 -2.59
CA ALA A 349 15.32 10.14 -3.95
C ALA A 349 15.35 8.61 -4.15
N GLN A 350 15.94 7.88 -3.19
CA GLN A 350 15.95 6.41 -3.21
C GLN A 350 14.54 5.82 -3.18
N LEU A 351 13.64 6.38 -2.36
CA LEU A 351 12.25 5.94 -2.33
C LEU A 351 11.55 6.16 -3.68
N ALA A 352 11.83 7.27 -4.36
CA ALA A 352 11.28 7.54 -5.69
C ALA A 352 11.82 6.55 -6.74
N GLU A 353 13.13 6.26 -6.73
CA GLU A 353 13.76 5.26 -7.60
C GLU A 353 13.21 3.84 -7.36
N GLU A 354 13.05 3.43 -6.11
CA GLU A 354 12.42 2.14 -5.77
C GLU A 354 10.94 2.10 -6.18
N CYS A 355 10.22 3.22 -6.06
CA CYS A 355 8.84 3.30 -6.53
C CYS A 355 8.75 3.13 -8.05
N THR A 356 9.64 3.76 -8.83
CA THR A 356 9.65 3.61 -10.29
C THR A 356 10.06 2.20 -10.71
N TYR A 357 11.07 1.62 -10.04
CA TYR A 357 11.52 0.26 -10.30
C TYR A 357 10.44 -0.79 -9.99
N ARG A 358 9.76 -0.66 -8.84
CA ARG A 358 8.62 -1.52 -8.48
C ARG A 358 7.50 -1.42 -9.51
N ASN A 359 7.23 -0.22 -10.02
CA ASN A 359 6.20 0.02 -11.03
C ASN A 359 6.55 -0.68 -12.35
N GLU A 360 7.81 -0.57 -12.79
CA GLU A 360 8.30 -1.24 -13.99
C GLU A 360 8.24 -2.78 -13.86
N LEU A 361 8.64 -3.33 -12.72
CA LEU A 361 8.51 -4.77 -12.46
C LEU A 361 7.05 -5.24 -12.49
N GLN A 362 6.12 -4.46 -11.93
CA GLN A 362 4.69 -4.79 -11.98
C GLN A 362 4.18 -4.83 -13.43
N MET A 363 4.59 -3.87 -14.25
CA MET A 363 4.23 -3.83 -15.67
C MET A 363 4.79 -5.02 -16.46
N GLN A 364 6.03 -5.45 -16.17
CA GLN A 364 6.62 -6.64 -16.76
C GLN A 364 5.88 -7.91 -16.32
N LEU A 365 5.52 -8.02 -15.04
CA LEU A 365 4.72 -9.12 -14.51
C LEU A 365 3.36 -9.23 -15.22
N ASP A 366 2.66 -8.11 -15.41
CA ASP A 366 1.37 -8.07 -16.10
C ASP A 366 1.51 -8.52 -17.58
N SER A 367 2.62 -8.15 -18.24
CA SER A 367 2.95 -8.64 -19.58
C SER A 367 3.19 -10.15 -19.59
N LYS A 368 3.98 -10.67 -18.64
CA LYS A 368 4.27 -12.11 -18.54
C LYS A 368 3.03 -12.92 -18.15
N GLU A 369 2.12 -12.39 -17.34
CA GLU A 369 0.85 -13.05 -17.02
C GLU A 369 -0.02 -13.21 -18.28
N SER A 370 -0.04 -12.21 -19.16
CA SER A 370 -0.70 -12.27 -20.47
C SER A 370 -0.09 -13.34 -21.40
N ASP A 371 1.24 -13.49 -21.39
CA ASP A 371 1.92 -14.52 -22.19
C ASP A 371 1.64 -15.93 -21.64
N ILE A 372 1.62 -16.10 -20.32
CA ILE A 372 1.24 -17.36 -19.66
C ILE A 372 -0.21 -17.71 -20.00
N GLU A 373 -1.12 -16.75 -19.97
CA GLU A 373 -2.52 -16.93 -20.36
C GLU A 373 -2.63 -17.40 -21.81
N GLN A 374 -1.89 -16.77 -22.73
CA GLN A 374 -1.84 -17.18 -24.13
C GLN A 374 -1.33 -18.62 -24.29
N LEU A 375 -0.26 -18.99 -23.57
CA LEU A 375 0.28 -20.35 -23.61
C LEU A 375 -0.70 -21.37 -23.05
N ARG A 376 -1.43 -21.03 -21.98
CA ARG A 376 -2.49 -21.87 -21.42
C ARG A 376 -3.66 -22.04 -22.38
N GLU A 377 -4.10 -20.99 -23.07
CA GLU A 377 -5.14 -21.07 -24.09
C GLU A 377 -4.71 -21.95 -25.27
N LYS A 378 -3.48 -21.77 -25.77
CA LYS A 378 -2.91 -22.63 -26.83
C LYS A 378 -2.83 -24.09 -26.39
N LEU A 379 -2.41 -24.35 -25.15
CA LEU A 379 -2.36 -25.70 -24.61
C LEU A 379 -3.76 -26.32 -24.51
N ASN A 380 -4.76 -25.55 -24.04
CA ASN A 380 -6.15 -26.00 -23.97
C ASN A 380 -6.73 -26.30 -25.37
N ASP A 381 -6.46 -25.46 -26.37
CA ASP A 381 -6.90 -25.70 -27.75
C ASP A 381 -6.24 -26.97 -28.34
N LEU A 382 -4.92 -27.13 -28.15
CA LEU A 382 -4.22 -28.35 -28.55
C LEU A 382 -4.78 -29.61 -27.86
N GLN A 383 -5.15 -29.49 -26.58
CA GLN A 383 -5.73 -30.59 -25.82
C GLN A 383 -7.15 -30.93 -26.28
N GLN A 384 -8.00 -29.92 -26.57
CA GLN A 384 -9.31 -30.12 -27.17
C GLN A 384 -9.24 -30.75 -28.57
N ARG A 385 -8.20 -30.42 -29.36
CA ARG A 385 -7.96 -31.07 -30.67
C ARG A 385 -7.53 -32.53 -30.52
N MET A 386 -6.73 -32.86 -29.52
CA MET A 386 -6.38 -34.25 -29.20
C MET A 386 -7.61 -35.06 -28.77
N ASP A 387 -8.44 -34.49 -27.91
CA ASP A 387 -9.64 -35.16 -27.38
C ASP A 387 -10.73 -35.35 -28.45
N ASN A 388 -10.74 -34.51 -29.49
CA ASN A 388 -11.65 -34.62 -30.63
C ASN A 388 -11.08 -35.45 -31.80
N SER A 389 -9.81 -35.88 -31.74
CA SER A 389 -9.16 -36.70 -32.78
C SER A 389 -9.33 -38.20 -32.50
N SER A 390 -10.57 -38.60 -32.27
CA SER A 390 -10.98 -40.01 -32.19
C SER A 390 -12.23 -40.17 -33.05
N VAL A 391 -12.05 -40.89 -34.17
CA VAL A 391 -13.03 -41.33 -35.18
C VAL A 391 -13.70 -40.24 -36.01
N THR A 392 -13.10 -39.86 -37.16
CA THR A 392 -13.69 -40.03 -38.51
C THR A 392 -12.63 -39.68 -39.57
N SER A 393 -12.57 -40.54 -40.58
CA SER A 393 -11.68 -40.51 -41.74
C SER A 393 -12.07 -39.41 -42.74
N LEU A 394 -11.06 -38.88 -43.45
CA LEU A 394 -11.13 -38.22 -44.76
C LEU A 394 -11.99 -36.96 -44.88
N GLN A 395 -11.33 -35.79 -44.88
CA GLN A 395 -11.60 -34.74 -45.87
C GLN A 395 -10.43 -33.75 -45.91
N THR A 396 -9.85 -33.59 -47.09
CA THR A 396 -8.98 -32.48 -47.48
C THR A 396 -9.85 -31.24 -47.64
N ASP A 397 -9.68 -30.23 -46.79
CA ASP A 397 -10.04 -28.85 -47.12
C ASP A 397 -9.33 -27.86 -46.18
N GLU A 398 -8.37 -27.13 -46.75
CA GLU A 398 -8.25 -25.67 -46.65
C GLU A 398 -8.97 -25.00 -45.47
N THR A 399 -8.44 -25.10 -44.25
CA THR A 399 -8.92 -24.26 -43.13
C THR A 399 -7.78 -23.83 -42.20
N ASP A 400 -6.69 -23.32 -42.77
CA ASP A 400 -5.75 -22.47 -42.04
C ASP A 400 -6.36 -21.05 -41.95
N GLY A 401 -7.05 -20.74 -40.85
CA GLY A 401 -7.58 -19.40 -40.66
C GLY A 401 -8.25 -19.09 -39.33
N ASN A 402 -8.77 -20.09 -38.60
CA ASN A 402 -9.67 -19.81 -37.48
C ASN A 402 -9.04 -19.85 -36.07
N ILE A 403 -7.71 -19.91 -35.98
CA ILE A 403 -6.98 -20.04 -34.70
C ILE A 403 -6.60 -18.67 -34.10
N ALA A 404 -6.63 -17.61 -34.91
CA ALA A 404 -6.18 -16.27 -34.52
C ALA A 404 -7.26 -15.38 -33.85
N GLU A 405 -8.52 -15.83 -33.72
CA GLU A 405 -9.60 -14.96 -33.25
C GLU A 405 -9.78 -14.89 -31.72
N SER A 406 -9.09 -15.72 -30.93
CA SER A 406 -9.29 -15.76 -29.47
C SER A 406 -8.66 -14.57 -28.73
N ARG A 407 -7.52 -14.05 -29.22
CA ARG A 407 -6.77 -12.96 -28.57
C ARG A 407 -6.94 -11.66 -29.35
N LEU A 408 -7.52 -10.64 -28.69
CA LEU A 408 -7.60 -9.30 -29.27
C LEU A 408 -6.26 -8.60 -29.11
N GLU A 409 -5.46 -8.59 -30.18
CA GLU A 409 -4.23 -7.82 -30.29
C GLU A 409 -4.13 -7.11 -31.65
N GLY A 410 -3.39 -6.00 -31.69
CA GLY A 410 -3.18 -5.25 -32.93
C GLY A 410 -2.69 -3.84 -32.71
N TRP A 411 -2.40 -3.14 -33.81
CA TRP A 411 -1.94 -1.76 -33.78
C TRP A 411 -3.10 -0.79 -33.57
N LEU A 412 -3.01 0.04 -32.54
CA LEU A 412 -3.89 1.18 -32.30
C LEU A 412 -3.07 2.46 -32.22
N SER A 413 -3.69 3.60 -32.49
CA SER A 413 -3.03 4.89 -32.34
C SER A 413 -3.66 5.71 -31.21
N ILE A 414 -2.82 6.24 -30.32
CA ILE A 414 -3.20 7.04 -29.16
C ILE A 414 -2.80 8.51 -29.43
N PRO A 415 -3.58 9.51 -29.01
CA PRO A 415 -3.15 10.90 -29.12
C PRO A 415 -1.83 11.13 -28.39
N ASN A 416 -0.85 11.73 -29.08
CA ASN A 416 0.43 12.06 -28.45
C ASN A 416 0.26 13.15 -27.36
N ARG A 417 -0.74 14.04 -27.55
CA ARG A 417 -1.24 15.03 -26.58
C ARG A 417 -2.72 15.32 -26.83
N ALA A 418 -3.37 16.06 -25.92
CA ALA A 418 -4.77 16.48 -26.06
C ALA A 418 -5.10 17.23 -27.37
N ASN A 419 -4.11 17.83 -28.04
CA ASN A 419 -4.28 18.49 -29.35
C ASN A 419 -3.78 17.63 -30.51
N ILE A 420 -4.62 16.70 -30.95
CA ILE A 420 -4.34 15.72 -32.03
C ILE A 420 -3.90 16.41 -33.33
N LYS A 421 -4.49 17.55 -33.70
CA LYS A 421 -4.14 18.29 -34.93
C LYS A 421 -2.71 18.81 -34.97
N ARG A 422 -2.09 19.05 -33.81
CA ARG A 422 -0.73 19.59 -33.71
C ARG A 422 0.31 18.50 -33.44
N TYR A 423 -0.05 17.50 -32.63
CA TYR A 423 0.89 16.50 -32.12
C TYR A 423 0.72 15.11 -32.71
N GLY A 424 -0.34 14.90 -33.51
CA GLY A 424 -0.60 13.67 -34.24
C GLY A 424 -1.00 12.49 -33.35
N TRP A 425 -1.06 11.34 -34.01
CA TRP A 425 -1.34 10.04 -33.41
C TRP A 425 -0.04 9.26 -33.21
N LYS A 426 0.18 8.71 -32.01
CA LYS A 426 1.29 7.80 -31.68
C LYS A 426 0.79 6.36 -31.85
N LYS A 427 1.41 5.62 -32.76
CA LYS A 427 1.07 4.21 -33.01
C LYS A 427 1.66 3.34 -31.88
N GLN A 428 0.86 2.44 -31.33
CA GLN A 428 1.26 1.50 -30.28
C GLN A 428 0.66 0.11 -30.55
N TYR A 429 1.38 -0.94 -30.18
CA TYR A 429 0.90 -2.30 -30.28
C TYR A 429 0.13 -2.66 -29.00
N VAL A 430 -1.13 -3.07 -29.14
CA VAL A 430 -2.04 -3.28 -28.01
C VAL A 430 -2.39 -4.75 -27.89
N VAL A 431 -2.30 -5.28 -26.68
CA VAL A 431 -2.64 -6.68 -26.36
C VAL A 431 -3.64 -6.71 -25.21
N VAL A 432 -4.75 -7.43 -25.40
CA VAL A 432 -5.79 -7.56 -24.38
C VAL A 432 -5.75 -8.96 -23.78
N SER A 433 -5.44 -9.04 -22.48
CA SER A 433 -5.54 -10.28 -21.69
C SER A 433 -6.94 -10.44 -21.10
N SER A 434 -7.16 -11.37 -20.17
CA SER A 434 -8.43 -11.46 -19.43
C SER A 434 -8.64 -10.30 -18.45
N LYS A 435 -7.56 -9.78 -17.85
CA LYS A 435 -7.62 -8.78 -16.77
C LYS A 435 -7.02 -7.42 -17.15
N LYS A 436 -6.15 -7.36 -18.15
CA LYS A 436 -5.36 -6.15 -18.46
C LYS A 436 -5.36 -5.83 -19.96
N ILE A 437 -5.15 -4.56 -20.29
CA ILE A 437 -4.85 -4.06 -21.64
C ILE A 437 -3.43 -3.51 -21.61
N LEU A 438 -2.54 -4.10 -22.40
CA LEU A 438 -1.12 -3.79 -22.43
C LEU A 438 -0.80 -3.00 -23.71
N PHE A 439 -0.05 -1.91 -23.57
CA PHE A 439 0.33 -1.04 -24.67
C PHE A 439 1.86 -0.99 -24.81
N TYR A 440 2.38 -1.41 -25.96
CA TYR A 440 3.80 -1.42 -26.28
C TYR A 440 4.09 -0.35 -27.34
N ASN A 441 5.24 0.32 -27.27
CA ASN A 441 5.59 1.33 -28.28
C ASN A 441 5.91 0.68 -29.62
N ASP A 442 6.56 -0.49 -29.60
CA ASP A 442 6.96 -1.26 -30.76
C ASP A 442 6.91 -2.78 -30.47
N GLU A 443 7.24 -3.60 -31.46
CA GLU A 443 7.28 -5.06 -31.32
C GLU A 443 8.44 -5.53 -30.43
N GLN A 444 9.54 -4.77 -30.35
CA GLN A 444 10.69 -5.12 -29.53
C GLN A 444 10.36 -4.99 -28.03
N ASP A 445 9.65 -3.93 -27.65
CA ASP A 445 9.07 -3.75 -26.31
C ASP A 445 8.14 -4.93 -25.95
N LYS A 446 7.38 -5.46 -26.91
CA LYS A 446 6.52 -6.64 -26.70
C LYS A 446 7.37 -7.88 -26.40
N GLU A 447 8.39 -8.15 -27.21
CA GLU A 447 9.30 -9.30 -27.00
C GLU A 447 10.05 -9.23 -25.67
N GLN A 448 10.41 -8.03 -25.23
CA GLN A 448 11.06 -7.78 -23.94
C GLN A 448 10.08 -7.73 -22.76
N SER A 449 8.77 -7.91 -23.00
CA SER A 449 7.71 -7.78 -21.99
C SER A 449 7.74 -6.44 -21.27
N ASN A 450 7.98 -5.37 -22.04
CA ASN A 450 8.21 -4.03 -21.58
C ASN A 450 7.08 -3.08 -22.05
N PRO A 451 5.87 -3.17 -21.48
CA PRO A 451 4.79 -2.28 -21.88
C PRO A 451 5.05 -0.84 -21.43
N SER A 452 4.58 0.12 -22.23
CA SER A 452 4.60 1.56 -21.92
C SER A 452 3.44 1.97 -21.00
N MET A 453 2.33 1.23 -21.08
CA MET A 453 1.13 1.45 -20.28
C MET A 453 0.37 0.13 -20.09
N VAL A 454 -0.25 -0.02 -18.93
CA VAL A 454 -1.15 -1.13 -18.60
C VAL A 454 -2.44 -0.55 -18.04
N LEU A 455 -3.59 -1.03 -18.53
CA LEU A 455 -4.91 -0.69 -18.01
C LEU A 455 -5.62 -1.91 -17.45
N ASP A 456 -6.34 -1.71 -16.36
CA ASP A 456 -7.07 -2.75 -15.64
C ASP A 456 -8.50 -2.89 -16.19
N ILE A 457 -8.83 -4.06 -16.75
CA ILE A 457 -10.13 -4.33 -17.40
C ILE A 457 -11.30 -4.17 -16.41
N ASP A 458 -11.11 -4.57 -15.16
CA ASP A 458 -12.11 -4.42 -14.08
C ASP A 458 -12.35 -2.96 -13.67
N LYS A 459 -11.46 -2.05 -14.08
CA LYS A 459 -11.54 -0.60 -13.84
C LYS A 459 -12.04 0.18 -15.06
N LEU A 460 -12.37 -0.48 -16.17
CA LEU A 460 -13.06 0.17 -17.30
C LEU A 460 -14.53 0.41 -16.96
N PHE A 461 -14.99 1.62 -17.21
CA PHE A 461 -16.40 2.00 -17.08
C PHE A 461 -17.18 1.76 -18.36
N HIS A 462 -16.64 2.19 -19.50
CA HIS A 462 -17.26 1.96 -20.80
C HIS A 462 -16.27 2.07 -21.95
N VAL A 463 -16.64 1.45 -23.07
CA VAL A 463 -15.98 1.59 -24.37
C VAL A 463 -17.05 1.94 -25.40
N ARG A 464 -16.89 3.06 -26.11
CA ARG A 464 -17.90 3.55 -27.06
C ARG A 464 -17.27 4.16 -28.31
N PRO A 465 -17.97 4.15 -29.46
CA PRO A 465 -17.57 4.97 -30.60
C PRO A 465 -17.66 6.46 -30.24
N VAL A 466 -16.79 7.27 -30.84
CA VAL A 466 -16.83 8.73 -30.65
C VAL A 466 -17.72 9.40 -31.68
N THR A 467 -18.18 10.60 -31.34
CA THR A 467 -18.94 11.49 -32.21
C THR A 467 -18.12 12.74 -32.55
N GLN A 468 -18.58 13.54 -33.52
CA GLN A 468 -17.95 14.83 -33.85
C GLN A 468 -17.82 15.76 -32.62
N GLY A 469 -18.71 15.63 -31.62
CA GLY A 469 -18.64 16.40 -30.38
C GLY A 469 -17.49 15.97 -29.46
N ASP A 470 -17.11 14.70 -29.48
CA ASP A 470 -16.02 14.15 -28.66
C ASP A 470 -14.64 14.50 -29.23
N VAL A 471 -14.53 14.59 -30.56
CA VAL A 471 -13.26 14.81 -31.29
C VAL A 471 -13.36 15.95 -32.31
N TYR A 472 -13.72 17.15 -31.84
CA TYR A 472 -13.95 18.32 -32.71
C TYR A 472 -12.76 18.76 -33.58
N ARG A 473 -11.55 18.29 -33.27
CA ARG A 473 -10.31 18.59 -34.02
C ARG A 473 -9.87 17.48 -34.96
N ALA A 474 -10.45 16.28 -34.89
CA ALA A 474 -10.10 15.16 -35.77
C ALA A 474 -10.68 15.35 -37.18
N GLU A 475 -10.08 14.71 -38.17
CA GLU A 475 -10.56 14.75 -39.55
C GLU A 475 -11.82 13.88 -39.69
N THR A 476 -12.77 14.31 -40.52
CA THR A 476 -14.07 13.65 -40.68
C THR A 476 -13.95 12.18 -41.12
N GLU A 477 -12.88 11.84 -41.85
CA GLU A 477 -12.57 10.47 -42.30
C GLU A 477 -11.99 9.58 -41.17
N GLU A 478 -11.41 10.17 -40.13
CA GLU A 478 -10.87 9.43 -38.98
C GLU A 478 -11.92 9.11 -37.93
N ILE A 479 -12.92 9.99 -37.75
CA ILE A 479 -13.95 9.88 -36.70
C ILE A 479 -14.62 8.50 -36.64
N PRO A 480 -15.03 7.86 -37.76
CA PRO A 480 -15.66 6.54 -37.71
C PRO A 480 -14.74 5.43 -37.19
N ARG A 481 -13.43 5.65 -37.18
CA ARG A 481 -12.39 4.71 -36.74
C ARG A 481 -11.91 4.97 -35.31
N ILE A 482 -12.34 6.07 -34.69
CA ILE A 482 -11.97 6.43 -33.32
C ILE A 482 -12.99 5.84 -32.33
N PHE A 483 -12.51 5.41 -31.17
CA PHE A 483 -13.34 5.02 -30.05
C PHE A 483 -12.72 5.53 -28.73
N GLN A 484 -13.57 5.69 -27.72
CA GLN A 484 -13.19 6.17 -26.40
C GLN A 484 -13.32 5.04 -25.39
N ILE A 485 -12.30 4.90 -24.54
CA ILE A 485 -12.35 4.09 -23.32
C ILE A 485 -12.39 5.06 -22.14
N LEU A 486 -13.33 4.85 -21.21
CA LEU A 486 -13.36 5.52 -19.92
C LEU A 486 -13.01 4.52 -18.82
N TYR A 487 -12.05 4.85 -17.96
CA TYR A 487 -11.54 3.95 -16.91
C TYR A 487 -11.14 4.73 -15.65
N ALA A 488 -11.01 4.05 -14.52
CA ALA A 488 -10.55 4.66 -13.27
C ALA A 488 -9.04 4.97 -13.35
N ASN A 489 -8.62 6.16 -12.95
CA ASN A 489 -7.24 6.63 -12.85
C ASN A 489 -6.34 5.67 -12.05
N GLU A 490 -6.87 5.00 -11.02
CA GLU A 490 -6.15 3.97 -10.26
C GLU A 490 -5.88 2.67 -11.06
N GLY A 491 -6.62 2.45 -12.14
CA GLY A 491 -6.48 1.30 -13.03
C GLY A 491 -5.52 1.55 -14.19
N GLU A 492 -4.80 2.67 -14.21
CA GLU A 492 -3.75 2.96 -15.18
C GLU A 492 -2.37 2.92 -14.53
N CYS A 493 -1.49 2.13 -15.13
CA CYS A 493 -0.07 2.08 -14.80
C CYS A 493 0.73 2.54 -16.03
N ARG A 494 1.52 3.62 -15.90
CA ARG A 494 2.40 4.15 -16.94
C ARG A 494 3.82 4.31 -16.43
N LYS A 495 4.80 4.28 -17.33
CA LYS A 495 6.17 4.70 -17.02
C LYS A 495 6.21 6.21 -16.77
N GLU A 496 6.78 6.61 -15.64
CA GLU A 496 6.85 8.00 -15.14
C GLU A 496 7.42 9.00 -16.16
N ALA A 497 8.29 8.55 -17.08
CA ALA A 497 8.90 9.40 -18.11
C ALA A 497 7.90 10.04 -19.10
N ASP A 498 6.70 9.46 -19.27
CA ASP A 498 5.62 9.97 -20.13
C ASP A 498 4.48 10.63 -19.33
N MET A 499 4.62 10.77 -18.00
CA MET A 499 3.67 11.50 -17.18
C MET A 499 3.91 13.01 -17.36
N GLU A 500 3.34 13.57 -18.43
CA GLU A 500 3.22 15.02 -18.54
C GLU A 500 2.53 15.51 -17.26
N THR A 501 3.23 16.37 -16.51
CA THR A 501 2.60 17.22 -15.52
C THR A 501 1.55 18.01 -16.28
N VAL A 502 0.32 17.51 -16.26
CA VAL A 502 -0.85 18.33 -16.57
C VAL A 502 -0.62 19.57 -15.74
N PRO A 503 -0.50 20.77 -16.36
CA PRO A 503 -0.33 21.99 -15.58
C PRO A 503 -1.47 21.95 -14.58
N GLN A 504 -1.13 21.89 -13.31
CA GLN A 504 -2.07 21.93 -12.21
C GLN A 504 -2.64 23.35 -12.26
N GLY A 505 -3.56 23.56 -13.21
CA GLY A 505 -4.16 24.84 -13.52
C GLY A 505 -4.92 25.25 -12.28
N ASP A 506 -4.39 26.24 -11.59
CA ASP A 506 -5.06 27.13 -10.65
C ASP A 506 -6.31 26.55 -10.00
N LYS A 507 -6.10 25.87 -8.87
CA LYS A 507 -7.12 25.48 -7.88
C LYS A 507 -7.83 26.68 -7.21
N THR A 508 -8.01 27.81 -7.89
CA THR A 508 -8.56 29.03 -7.30
C THR A 508 -9.99 29.36 -7.72
N ASN A 509 -10.63 28.64 -8.66
CA ASN A 509 -11.96 28.99 -9.15
C ASN A 509 -13.03 27.87 -9.17
N CYS A 510 -12.81 26.76 -8.47
CA CYS A 510 -13.82 25.69 -8.31
C CYS A 510 -14.44 25.74 -6.91
N LEU A 511 -15.77 25.76 -6.82
CA LEU A 511 -16.51 25.79 -5.55
C LEU A 511 -17.16 24.41 -5.28
N PRO A 512 -16.64 23.62 -4.33
CA PRO A 512 -17.22 22.31 -4.00
C PRO A 512 -18.48 22.45 -3.13
N HIS A 513 -19.60 21.82 -3.52
CA HIS A 513 -20.84 21.81 -2.73
C HIS A 513 -21.72 20.58 -3.00
N LYS A 514 -22.07 19.81 -1.95
CA LYS A 514 -22.93 18.60 -2.03
C LYS A 514 -22.58 17.62 -3.16
N GLY A 515 -21.28 17.40 -3.40
CA GLY A 515 -20.76 16.52 -4.46
C GLY A 515 -20.65 17.16 -5.85
N HIS A 516 -21.09 18.42 -6.00
CA HIS A 516 -20.87 19.22 -7.21
C HIS A 516 -19.56 19.99 -7.11
N GLU A 517 -18.91 20.17 -8.26
CA GLU A 517 -17.80 21.10 -8.46
C GLU A 517 -18.28 22.23 -9.37
N PHE A 518 -18.62 23.37 -8.77
CA PHE A 518 -19.20 24.51 -9.48
C PHE A 518 -18.13 25.45 -10.02
N ILE A 519 -18.31 25.85 -11.28
CA ILE A 519 -17.51 26.89 -11.93
C ILE A 519 -18.38 28.14 -12.19
N PRO A 520 -17.89 29.35 -11.86
CA PRO A 520 -18.56 30.59 -12.22
C PRO A 520 -18.74 30.73 -13.74
N THR A 521 -19.98 30.93 -14.19
CA THR A 521 -20.35 31.06 -15.61
C THR A 521 -21.38 32.17 -15.79
N LEU A 522 -21.42 32.79 -16.98
CA LEU A 522 -22.38 33.83 -17.34
C LEU A 522 -23.14 33.39 -18.60
N TYR A 523 -24.48 33.40 -18.56
CA TYR A 523 -25.31 32.99 -19.70
C TYR A 523 -25.93 34.19 -20.40
N HIS A 524 -25.50 34.49 -21.63
CA HIS A 524 -26.12 35.55 -22.44
C HIS A 524 -27.32 35.05 -23.28
N PHE A 525 -27.59 33.74 -23.26
CA PHE A 525 -28.65 33.06 -24.00
C PHE A 525 -29.62 32.35 -23.04
N PRO A 526 -30.88 32.07 -23.45
CA PRO A 526 -31.90 31.46 -22.60
C PRO A 526 -31.41 30.25 -21.80
N SER A 527 -31.40 30.38 -20.47
CA SER A 527 -30.99 29.35 -19.51
C SER A 527 -31.66 29.60 -18.17
N ASN A 528 -32.17 28.57 -17.49
CA ASN A 528 -32.90 28.71 -16.22
C ASN A 528 -32.16 28.03 -15.07
N CYS A 529 -32.32 28.57 -13.87
CA CYS A 529 -31.77 28.02 -12.64
C CYS A 529 -32.50 26.75 -12.24
N GLU A 530 -31.79 25.67 -11.98
CA GLU A 530 -32.41 24.42 -11.54
C GLU A 530 -32.91 24.46 -10.09
N ALA A 531 -32.40 25.37 -9.26
CA ALA A 531 -32.80 25.49 -7.86
C ALA A 531 -34.08 26.31 -7.65
N CYS A 532 -34.30 27.36 -8.46
CA CYS A 532 -35.46 28.25 -8.31
C CYS A 532 -36.26 28.49 -9.60
N SER A 533 -35.87 27.86 -10.71
CA SER A 533 -36.48 27.98 -12.05
C SER A 533 -36.48 29.38 -12.66
N LYS A 534 -35.88 30.39 -11.98
CA LYS A 534 -35.73 31.75 -12.50
C LYS A 534 -34.68 31.80 -13.62
N PRO A 535 -34.77 32.77 -14.55
CA PRO A 535 -33.76 32.95 -15.61
C PRO A 535 -32.35 33.16 -15.03
N LEU A 536 -31.37 32.42 -15.56
CA LEU A 536 -29.93 32.59 -15.33
C LEU A 536 -29.26 33.48 -16.40
N TRP A 537 -30.05 34.07 -17.29
CA TRP A 537 -29.54 34.73 -18.47
C TRP A 537 -30.07 36.15 -18.63
N HIS A 538 -29.24 36.99 -19.26
CA HIS A 538 -29.60 38.32 -19.73
C HIS A 538 -28.61 38.75 -20.82
N VAL A 539 -29.09 39.45 -21.85
CA VAL A 539 -28.28 39.75 -23.06
C VAL A 539 -27.07 40.63 -22.75
N PHE A 540 -27.21 41.63 -21.87
CA PHE A 540 -26.14 42.61 -21.59
C PHE A 540 -25.44 42.41 -20.24
N LYS A 541 -26.15 41.87 -19.26
CA LYS A 541 -25.69 41.73 -17.86
C LYS A 541 -26.33 40.50 -17.23
N PRO A 542 -25.89 39.30 -17.59
CA PRO A 542 -26.41 38.07 -17.02
C PRO A 542 -26.16 38.01 -15.52
N PRO A 543 -27.12 37.50 -14.74
CA PRO A 543 -26.93 37.31 -13.30
C PRO A 543 -25.79 36.31 -13.04
N PRO A 544 -25.04 36.46 -11.94
CA PRO A 544 -23.98 35.52 -11.59
C PRO A 544 -24.51 34.09 -11.46
N ALA A 545 -23.98 33.19 -12.28
CA ALA A 545 -24.37 31.79 -12.30
C ALA A 545 -23.18 30.87 -12.01
N LEU A 546 -23.52 29.66 -11.57
CA LEU A 546 -22.61 28.56 -11.33
C LEU A 546 -23.09 27.39 -12.19
N GLU A 547 -22.14 26.76 -12.89
CA GLU A 547 -22.39 25.51 -13.61
C GLU A 547 -21.58 24.40 -12.96
N CYS A 548 -22.21 23.27 -12.65
CA CYS A 548 -21.43 22.12 -12.20
C CYS A 548 -20.67 21.51 -13.38
N ARG A 549 -19.36 21.36 -13.25
CA ARG A 549 -18.52 20.71 -14.28
C ARG A 549 -18.88 19.23 -14.51
N ARG A 550 -19.54 18.58 -13.54
CA ARG A 550 -19.79 17.13 -13.52
C ARG A 550 -21.14 16.75 -14.12
N CYS A 551 -22.20 17.44 -13.73
CA CYS A 551 -23.56 17.13 -14.16
C CYS A 551 -24.23 18.28 -14.94
N HIS A 552 -23.49 19.36 -15.21
CA HIS A 552 -23.96 20.56 -15.92
C HIS A 552 -25.17 21.25 -15.27
N VAL A 553 -25.46 20.96 -14.01
CA VAL A 553 -26.51 21.65 -13.24
C VAL A 553 -26.19 23.13 -13.17
N LYS A 554 -27.17 23.98 -13.47
CA LYS A 554 -26.99 25.43 -13.50
C LYS A 554 -27.76 26.07 -12.36
N CYS A 555 -27.11 26.89 -11.56
CA CYS A 555 -27.76 27.61 -10.47
C CYS A 555 -27.22 29.04 -10.33
N HIS A 556 -27.99 29.93 -9.69
CA HIS A 556 -27.48 31.25 -9.34
C HIS A 556 -26.41 31.12 -8.25
N LYS A 557 -25.37 31.95 -8.31
CA LYS A 557 -24.32 31.99 -7.28
C LYS A 557 -24.91 32.28 -5.89
N ASP A 558 -25.95 33.10 -5.82
CA ASP A 558 -26.66 33.46 -4.59
C ASP A 558 -27.15 32.25 -3.79
N HIS A 559 -27.58 31.16 -4.44
CA HIS A 559 -28.05 29.96 -3.73
C HIS A 559 -26.93 29.28 -2.95
N LEU A 560 -25.70 29.34 -3.47
CA LEU A 560 -24.53 28.81 -2.80
C LEU A 560 -24.03 29.78 -1.71
N ASP A 561 -23.96 31.08 -2.00
CA ASP A 561 -23.45 32.10 -1.08
C ASP A 561 -24.35 32.26 0.16
N LYS A 562 -25.68 32.15 -0.01
CA LYS A 562 -26.66 32.20 1.10
C LYS A 562 -26.86 30.85 1.82
N LYS A 563 -26.15 29.80 1.40
CA LYS A 563 -26.29 28.41 1.91
C LYS A 563 -27.74 27.92 1.92
N GLU A 564 -28.51 28.25 0.90
CA GLU A 564 -29.90 27.79 0.80
C GLU A 564 -29.91 26.29 0.44
N ASP A 565 -30.73 25.50 1.15
CA ASP A 565 -30.76 24.04 1.02
C ASP A 565 -31.56 23.55 -0.22
N VAL A 566 -31.55 24.34 -1.31
CA VAL A 566 -32.33 24.12 -2.54
C VAL A 566 -31.56 23.36 -3.63
N ILE A 567 -30.23 23.25 -3.51
CA ILE A 567 -29.41 22.50 -4.48
C ILE A 567 -29.40 21.01 -4.08
N ALA A 568 -29.93 20.17 -4.96
CA ALA A 568 -29.91 18.71 -4.78
C ALA A 568 -28.47 18.16 -4.89
N PRO A 569 -28.12 17.07 -4.16
CA PRO A 569 -26.81 16.42 -4.29
C PRO A 569 -26.51 15.98 -5.73
N CYS A 570 -25.23 16.02 -6.12
CA CYS A 570 -24.82 15.67 -7.47
C CYS A 570 -25.18 14.21 -7.79
N LYS A 571 -26.01 14.00 -8.82
CA LYS A 571 -26.35 12.67 -9.33
C LYS A 571 -25.14 11.98 -9.99
N VAL A 572 -24.17 12.78 -10.43
CA VAL A 572 -22.88 12.35 -10.97
C VAL A 572 -21.83 12.54 -9.87
N ASN A 573 -21.96 11.79 -8.78
CA ASN A 573 -20.91 11.72 -7.75
C ASN A 573 -19.82 10.74 -8.19
N TYR A 574 -19.27 11.00 -9.38
CA TYR A 574 -18.05 10.40 -9.84
C TYR A 574 -16.97 11.49 -9.73
N ASP A 575 -15.90 11.19 -9.00
CA ASP A 575 -14.82 12.15 -8.83
C ASP A 575 -14.07 12.26 -10.16
N VAL A 576 -14.18 13.39 -10.87
CA VAL A 576 -13.53 13.62 -12.18
C VAL A 576 -12.00 13.55 -12.05
N THR A 577 -11.45 13.71 -10.85
CA THR A 577 -10.03 13.43 -10.54
C THR A 577 -9.68 11.94 -10.52
N SER A 578 -10.66 11.04 -10.59
CA SER A 578 -10.48 9.59 -10.49
C SER A 578 -10.82 8.80 -11.76
N ALA A 579 -11.37 9.39 -12.83
CA ALA A 579 -11.48 8.74 -14.15
C ALA A 579 -10.59 9.43 -15.15
N ARG A 580 -10.08 8.64 -16.08
CA ARG A 580 -9.47 9.13 -17.30
C ARG A 580 -10.23 8.58 -18.49
N ASP A 581 -10.28 9.38 -19.54
CA ASP A 581 -10.72 8.96 -20.85
C ASP A 581 -9.53 8.88 -21.80
N MET A 582 -9.57 7.91 -22.71
CA MET A 582 -8.54 7.72 -23.72
C MET A 582 -9.19 7.48 -25.07
N LEU A 583 -8.71 8.21 -26.07
CA LEU A 583 -9.11 8.03 -27.46
C LEU A 583 -8.15 7.05 -28.13
N LEU A 584 -8.71 6.14 -28.92
CA LEU A 584 -7.97 5.14 -29.67
C LEU A 584 -8.46 5.16 -31.12
N LEU A 585 -7.52 5.25 -32.05
CA LEU A 585 -7.76 5.19 -33.49
C LEU A 585 -7.38 3.80 -34.02
N ALA A 586 -8.36 3.09 -34.60
CA ALA A 586 -8.15 1.84 -35.31
C ALA A 586 -7.76 2.07 -36.78
N LEU A 587 -7.24 1.05 -37.48
CA LEU A 587 -6.84 1.20 -38.89
C LEU A 587 -8.08 1.34 -39.78
N THR A 588 -9.13 0.60 -39.46
CA THR A 588 -10.41 0.58 -40.19
C THR A 588 -11.63 0.72 -39.26
N GLN A 589 -12.79 1.05 -39.83
CA GLN A 589 -14.03 1.14 -39.07
C GLN A 589 -14.49 -0.23 -38.55
N ASP A 590 -14.20 -1.30 -39.29
CA ASP A 590 -14.58 -2.65 -38.85
C ASP A 590 -13.67 -3.16 -37.74
N GLU A 591 -12.38 -2.81 -37.76
CA GLU A 591 -11.52 -3.00 -36.60
C GLU A 591 -12.02 -2.23 -35.38
N GLN A 592 -12.43 -0.98 -35.54
CA GLN A 592 -13.00 -0.20 -34.43
C GLN A 592 -14.21 -0.92 -33.80
N LYS A 593 -15.13 -1.45 -34.62
CA LYS A 593 -16.26 -2.26 -34.12
C LYS A 593 -15.78 -3.55 -33.43
N LYS A 594 -14.77 -4.23 -33.97
CA LYS A 594 -14.16 -5.44 -33.37
C LYS A 594 -13.59 -5.13 -31.98
N TRP A 595 -12.82 -4.04 -31.85
CA TRP A 595 -12.24 -3.56 -30.59
C TRP A 595 -13.32 -3.22 -29.56
N ILE A 596 -14.31 -2.39 -29.93
CA ILE A 596 -15.43 -2.03 -29.05
C ILE A 596 -16.21 -3.28 -28.63
N GLY A 597 -16.53 -4.17 -29.57
CA GLY A 597 -17.34 -5.36 -29.31
C GLY A 597 -16.65 -6.36 -28.38
N HIS A 598 -15.34 -6.55 -28.53
CA HIS A 598 -14.58 -7.46 -27.67
C HIS A 598 -14.30 -6.86 -26.29
N LEU A 599 -13.87 -5.59 -26.22
CA LEU A 599 -13.67 -4.90 -24.93
C LEU A 599 -14.98 -4.75 -24.17
N GLY A 600 -16.07 -4.36 -24.85
CA GLY A 600 -17.39 -4.22 -24.24
C GLY A 600 -17.95 -5.50 -23.62
N LYS A 601 -17.57 -6.68 -24.13
CA LYS A 601 -17.92 -7.98 -23.53
C LYS A 601 -17.12 -8.29 -22.27
N LYS A 602 -15.90 -7.75 -22.13
CA LYS A 602 -15.01 -7.96 -20.99
C LYS A 602 -15.22 -6.95 -19.85
N ILE A 603 -15.91 -5.83 -20.10
CA ILE A 603 -16.27 -4.87 -19.06
C ILE A 603 -17.25 -5.53 -18.07
N PRO A 604 -16.99 -5.49 -16.75
CA PRO A 604 -17.92 -5.99 -15.75
C PRO A 604 -19.30 -5.32 -15.89
N LYS A 605 -20.36 -6.11 -16.11
CA LYS A 605 -21.75 -5.61 -16.25
C LYS A 605 -22.31 -5.01 -14.95
N THR A 606 -21.59 -5.17 -13.84
CA THR A 606 -21.90 -4.59 -12.52
C THR A 606 -20.74 -3.70 -12.11
N PRO A 607 -20.98 -2.42 -11.75
CA PRO A 607 -19.93 -1.57 -11.21
C PRO A 607 -19.35 -2.20 -9.93
N PRO A 608 -18.04 -2.03 -9.65
CA PRO A 608 -17.41 -2.60 -8.45
C PRO A 608 -18.16 -2.23 -7.18
N SER A 609 -18.43 -3.22 -6.32
CA SER A 609 -19.24 -3.10 -5.11
C SER A 609 -18.54 -2.39 -3.95
N THR A 610 -17.74 -1.34 -4.21
CA THR A 610 -17.16 -0.50 -3.16
C THR A 610 -18.10 0.61 -2.68
N PHE A 611 -19.28 0.75 -3.30
CA PHE A 611 -20.31 1.71 -2.88
C PHE A 611 -21.45 1.06 -2.09
N SER A 612 -21.11 0.32 -1.03
CA SER A 612 -22.05 0.12 0.08
C SER A 612 -22.19 1.45 0.82
N ARG A 613 -23.27 2.16 0.47
CA ARG A 613 -23.75 3.38 1.12
C ARG A 613 -24.02 3.10 2.61
N ALA A 614 -23.02 3.30 3.47
CA ALA A 614 -23.25 3.50 4.89
C ALA A 614 -23.93 4.87 5.06
N SER A 615 -25.26 4.89 5.01
CA SER A 615 -26.03 6.06 5.44
C SER A 615 -26.28 5.95 6.95
N PRO A 616 -25.86 6.93 7.76
CA PRO A 616 -26.19 6.94 9.18
C PRO A 616 -27.58 7.52 9.35
N ARG A 617 -28.55 6.71 9.76
CA ARG A 617 -29.78 7.23 10.38
C ARG A 617 -30.12 6.42 11.62
N SER A 618 -29.88 7.09 12.75
CA SER A 618 -30.81 7.21 13.88
C SER A 618 -31.24 5.92 14.58
N MET A 619 -30.61 5.67 15.72
CA MET A 619 -31.19 4.97 16.87
C MET A 619 -32.64 5.44 17.14
N SER A 620 -33.59 4.51 17.21
CA SER A 620 -34.78 4.70 18.03
C SER A 620 -35.17 3.38 18.69
N THR A 621 -35.24 3.44 20.01
CA THR A 621 -35.57 2.38 20.95
C THR A 621 -37.08 2.19 21.06
N ARG A 622 -37.58 0.95 20.92
CA ARG A 622 -38.61 0.38 21.83
C ARG A 622 -39.01 -1.07 21.50
N SER A 623 -38.79 -1.94 22.49
CA SER A 623 -39.66 -2.99 23.06
C SER A 623 -40.58 -3.85 22.16
N GLY A 624 -40.44 -5.19 22.29
CA GLY A 624 -41.38 -6.23 21.79
C GLY A 624 -42.77 -6.22 22.47
N PRO A 625 -43.64 -7.26 22.37
CA PRO A 625 -43.28 -8.69 22.48
C PRO A 625 -44.16 -9.73 21.70
N ASN A 626 -43.79 -11.01 21.88
CA ASN A 626 -44.64 -12.22 22.01
C ASN A 626 -45.18 -13.03 20.80
N GLN A 627 -44.64 -14.26 20.73
CA GLN A 627 -45.31 -15.59 20.78
C GLN A 627 -46.42 -15.95 19.78
N SER A 628 -46.30 -17.15 19.16
CA SER A 628 -47.16 -18.32 19.47
C SER A 628 -47.39 -19.30 18.30
N PHE A 629 -46.89 -20.53 18.50
CA PHE A 629 -47.50 -21.85 18.27
C PHE A 629 -48.25 -22.24 16.96
N ARG A 630 -47.69 -23.32 16.36
CA ARG A 630 -48.32 -24.63 16.02
C ARG A 630 -49.33 -24.80 14.87
N LYS A 631 -48.91 -25.73 13.98
CA LYS A 631 -49.59 -26.94 13.44
C LYS A 631 -50.39 -26.86 12.10
N ASN A 632 -49.79 -27.52 11.09
CA ASN A 632 -50.28 -28.57 10.15
C ASN A 632 -51.80 -28.92 10.12
N PRO A 633 -52.40 -29.41 8.99
CA PRO A 633 -52.01 -30.72 8.41
C PRO A 633 -52.29 -31.06 6.90
N LYS A 634 -51.53 -32.07 6.41
CA LYS A 634 -51.86 -33.25 5.55
C LYS A 634 -52.61 -33.12 4.20
N SER A 635 -52.02 -33.69 3.14
CA SER A 635 -52.41 -34.95 2.44
C SER A 635 -51.55 -35.14 1.17
N ASN A 636 -51.62 -36.23 0.41
CA ASN A 636 -51.07 -37.58 0.59
C ASN A 636 -50.81 -38.15 -0.84
N THR A 637 -50.14 -39.30 -0.94
CA THR A 637 -49.91 -40.18 -2.14
C THR A 637 -48.73 -39.79 -3.07
N GLY A 638 -47.79 -40.66 -3.46
CA GLY A 638 -47.52 -42.07 -3.17
C GLY A 638 -46.87 -42.75 -4.40
N LYS A 639 -45.70 -43.40 -4.24
CA LYS A 639 -45.33 -44.73 -4.80
C LYS A 639 -43.88 -45.14 -4.49
N LEU A 640 -43.71 -46.45 -4.31
CA LEU A 640 -42.59 -47.23 -3.75
C LEU A 640 -41.84 -48.05 -4.82
N SER A 641 -40.55 -48.33 -4.59
CA SER A 641 -39.86 -49.65 -4.76
C SER A 641 -38.39 -49.54 -4.30
N ARG A 642 -37.96 -50.12 -3.15
CA ARG A 642 -37.23 -51.42 -2.94
C ARG A 642 -35.89 -51.50 -3.71
N ALA A 643 -34.71 -51.89 -3.17
CA ALA A 643 -34.37 -52.78 -2.05
C ALA A 643 -32.87 -52.66 -1.59
N GLN A 644 -32.61 -53.08 -0.32
CA GLN A 644 -31.43 -53.76 0.28
C GLN A 644 -30.01 -53.15 0.12
N SER A 645 -29.28 -52.70 1.16
CA SER A 645 -28.75 -53.31 2.41
C SER A 645 -27.61 -54.32 2.25
N SER A 646 -26.37 -53.92 2.57
CA SER A 646 -25.44 -54.72 3.38
C SER A 646 -24.29 -53.84 3.92
N LEU A 647 -24.16 -53.83 5.24
CA LEU A 647 -22.99 -53.40 6.00
C LEU A 647 -21.97 -54.53 6.02
N GLN A 648 -20.67 -54.20 5.96
CA GLN A 648 -19.65 -54.99 6.62
C GLN A 648 -18.51 -54.06 7.10
N ALA A 649 -18.28 -54.13 8.40
CA ALA A 649 -17.15 -53.58 9.13
C ALA A 649 -16.08 -54.68 9.31
N ALA A 650 -14.96 -54.30 9.95
CA ALA A 650 -13.78 -55.08 10.37
C ALA A 650 -12.66 -55.11 9.31
N ASP A 651 -11.37 -54.93 9.63
CA ASP A 651 -10.71 -54.75 10.92
C ASP A 651 -9.33 -54.11 10.71
N THR A 652 -8.89 -53.41 11.75
CA THR A 652 -7.54 -52.96 12.04
C THR A 652 -6.56 -54.12 12.22
N THR A 653 -5.37 -54.02 11.62
CA THR A 653 -4.16 -54.69 12.13
C THR A 653 -2.96 -53.76 12.08
N SER A 654 -2.49 -53.44 13.28
CA SER A 654 -1.12 -53.07 13.64
C SER A 654 -0.13 -54.14 13.17
N SER A 655 1.03 -53.74 12.63
CA SER A 655 2.35 -54.00 13.22
C SER A 655 3.50 -53.74 12.25
N THR A 656 4.42 -52.88 12.68
CA THR A 656 5.90 -52.96 12.53
C THR A 656 6.47 -53.63 11.28
N CYS A 657 7.08 -52.83 10.41
CA CYS A 657 8.54 -52.74 10.29
C CYS A 657 8.94 -51.43 9.61
#